data_AF-A0A2S0KTS0-F1
#
_entry.id   AF-A0A2S0KTS0-F1
#
_cell.length_a   1.000
_cell.length_b   1.000
_cell.length_c   1.000
_cell.angle_alpha   90.00
_cell.angle_beta   90.00
_cell.angle_gamma   90.00
#
_symmetry.space_group_name_H-M   'P 1'
#
loop_
_entity.id
_entity.type
_entity.pdbx_description
1 polymer ?
#
loop_
_entity_poly.entity_id
_entity_poly.type
_entity_poly.pdbx_seq_one_letter_code
_entity_poly.pdbx_strand_id
1 'polypeptide(L)'
;MKEWMEQLRKEFPGLKVRSDVPYAELTTLGVGSRLPYLAEIADEKELAAVLKFTASAGIPVFILGGGTNLAGMDEPCPKLGLRLSKAGFSGAEKEDGKLRAGAFIRLPELARKAAEAGFAGLAPLAGIPGTLGGALRMNAGASGADIGGFTAEVTGFRLDGSPFRQEGAQVVWGYRSSSIPEDVFITGALLSLPAGEPAAELAAIEAEVLERRRREPSGRSAGCAFRNVSPMDPAGRLIDECGLKGCRIGGVKVAAEHANYVVNTGNASEAEYVELLSAVRRAVAERHGFYLRPEVKFLNPESEKKVLAAAEPPKVNVLYGGSSSEREISLMSGRAVADALRNAGFSVVLTDVTECRLYPEMLEADVVYPVLHGGYGEDGRIQKIFEENNLRFVGSGSAASLLLMDKIASKRLMDRFGIPTAKWAVVSGRERQFPEELKLPVILKAPMEGSTIGIVKVETEAEWEKALDDELRLAPEILVEEYVRGIEITVPIVNGRILPAIEIKSPHGFYNYDAKYVYKDGHTEYFCPVVSLSGEVVRKASEYAQLLYLGAGSRDILRVDFIVGADDIPYMLEGNSLPGCTATSLVPKASKVSGISFERMTSGLVYAAMKRPLVRSGAGPAAEPATLPALRPSRPGAVPNPALLRLCRWMFRIALVLCAIPILAVGFQGLLAGISGAWVMIVNGLFLLCAEFIFKWFNLLERKTK
;
A
#
# COMPACT_ATOMS: atom_id res chain seq x y z
N MET A 1 1.26 15.09 44.21
CA MET A 1 0.72 16.32 43.57
C MET A 1 0.69 17.52 44.50
N LYS A 2 -0.08 17.54 45.60
CA LYS A 2 -0.11 18.70 46.52
C LYS A 2 1.28 19.10 47.05
N GLU A 3 2.07 18.12 47.48
CA GLU A 3 3.45 18.32 47.96
C GLU A 3 4.35 18.96 46.89
N TRP A 4 4.35 18.45 45.65
CA TRP A 4 5.12 19.02 44.54
C TRP A 4 4.70 20.46 44.22
N MET A 5 3.41 20.77 44.35
CA MET A 5 2.90 22.12 44.11
C MET A 5 3.28 23.11 45.19
N GLU A 6 3.36 22.69 46.45
CA GLU A 6 3.89 23.51 47.54
C GLU A 6 5.36 23.82 47.32
N GLN A 7 6.16 22.83 46.91
CA GLN A 7 7.57 23.03 46.56
C GLN A 7 7.73 23.98 45.36
N LEU A 8 6.95 23.79 44.29
CA LEU A 8 7.01 24.64 43.09
C LEU A 8 6.65 26.10 43.41
N ARG A 9 5.61 26.33 44.23
CA ARG A 9 5.21 27.69 44.65
C ARG A 9 6.24 28.34 45.57
N LYS A 10 6.95 27.54 46.38
CA LYS A 10 8.01 28.04 47.25
C LYS A 10 9.25 28.44 46.45
N GLU A 11 9.64 27.63 45.46
CA GLU A 11 10.80 27.89 44.61
C GLU A 11 10.53 29.04 43.61
N PHE A 12 9.32 29.08 43.04
CA PHE A 12 8.91 30.07 42.04
C PHE A 12 7.66 30.85 42.48
N PRO A 13 7.77 31.78 43.45
CA PRO A 13 6.62 32.54 43.95
C PRO A 13 5.97 33.44 42.89
N GLY A 14 6.71 33.82 41.85
CA GLY A 14 6.21 34.60 40.71
C GLY A 14 5.55 33.78 39.60
N LEU A 15 5.70 32.44 39.62
CA LEU A 15 5.17 31.58 38.57
C LEU A 15 3.65 31.55 38.63
N LYS A 16 3.01 31.86 37.49
CA LYS A 16 1.56 31.86 37.39
C LYS A 16 1.03 30.43 37.32
N VAL A 17 0.47 29.94 38.42
CA VAL A 17 -0.14 28.60 38.50
C VAL A 17 -1.64 28.70 38.68
N ARG A 18 -2.39 28.12 37.75
CA ARG A 18 -3.84 27.91 37.85
C ARG A 18 -4.12 26.51 38.40
N SER A 19 -5.08 26.40 39.32
CA SER A 19 -5.52 25.12 39.88
C SER A 19 -6.92 24.78 39.38
N ASP A 20 -7.20 23.50 39.24
CA ASP A 20 -8.52 22.96 38.90
C ASP A 20 -9.16 23.63 37.68
N VAL A 21 -8.49 23.55 36.51
CA VAL A 21 -8.87 24.27 35.30
C VAL A 21 -9.68 23.35 34.36
N PRO A 22 -10.89 23.73 33.92
CA PRO A 22 -11.67 22.90 33.00
C PRO A 22 -10.96 22.71 31.65
N TYR A 23 -10.98 21.50 31.08
CA TYR A 23 -10.43 21.28 29.73
C TYR A 23 -11.18 22.05 28.64
N ALA A 24 -12.44 22.41 28.88
CA ALA A 24 -13.23 23.29 28.01
C ALA A 24 -12.64 24.72 27.87
N GLU A 25 -11.80 25.17 28.81
CA GLU A 25 -11.06 26.43 28.69
C GLU A 25 -9.69 26.25 28.01
N LEU A 26 -9.18 25.03 27.97
CA LEU A 26 -7.80 24.73 27.56
C LEU A 26 -7.68 24.14 26.16
N THR A 27 -8.71 23.42 25.71
CA THR A 27 -8.71 22.70 24.44
C THR A 27 -9.91 23.11 23.58
N THR A 28 -9.77 23.15 22.26
CA THR A 28 -10.89 23.53 21.39
C THR A 28 -11.99 22.47 21.37
N LEU A 29 -11.63 21.20 21.52
CA LEU A 29 -12.58 20.09 21.66
C LEU A 29 -13.35 20.18 22.98
N GLY A 30 -12.68 20.55 24.08
CA GLY A 30 -13.29 20.70 25.39
C GLY A 30 -13.84 19.41 26.00
N VAL A 31 -13.31 18.27 25.56
CA VAL A 31 -13.59 16.95 26.13
C VAL A 31 -12.71 16.72 27.36
N GLY A 32 -13.26 16.05 28.38
CA GLY A 32 -12.60 15.75 29.65
C GLY A 32 -13.03 16.69 30.78
N SER A 33 -12.67 16.32 32.01
CA SER A 33 -13.09 17.01 33.23
C SER A 33 -12.25 18.27 33.51
N ARG A 34 -11.20 18.17 34.32
CA ARG A 34 -10.42 19.29 34.83
C ARG A 34 -8.94 18.92 34.97
N LEU A 35 -8.07 19.83 34.56
CA LEU A 35 -6.64 19.74 34.78
C LEU A 35 -6.30 20.23 36.20
N PRO A 36 -5.68 19.41 37.07
CA PRO A 36 -5.40 19.81 38.45
C PRO A 36 -4.51 21.05 38.56
N TYR A 37 -3.45 21.14 37.76
CA TYR A 37 -2.51 22.26 37.80
C TYR A 37 -1.98 22.61 36.40
N LEU A 38 -1.97 23.91 36.10
CA LEU A 38 -1.38 24.50 34.89
C LEU A 38 -0.46 25.64 35.28
N ALA A 39 0.82 25.54 34.94
CA ALA A 39 1.78 26.63 35.04
C ALA A 39 1.90 27.37 33.69
N GLU A 40 1.83 28.69 33.75
CA GLU A 40 2.01 29.57 32.59
C GLU A 40 3.37 30.25 32.66
N ILE A 41 4.18 30.04 31.63
CA ILE A 41 5.58 30.43 31.59
C ILE A 41 5.74 31.78 30.89
N ALA A 42 6.33 32.75 31.60
CA ALA A 42 6.47 34.12 31.15
C ALA A 42 7.55 34.28 30.08
N ASP A 43 8.73 33.67 30.29
CA ASP A 43 9.91 33.82 29.43
C ASP A 43 10.82 32.57 29.45
N GLU A 44 11.88 32.57 28.62
CA GLU A 44 12.79 31.43 28.47
C GLU A 44 13.60 31.14 29.74
N LYS A 45 13.91 32.16 30.55
CA LYS A 45 14.67 31.99 31.79
C LYS A 45 13.82 31.28 32.85
N GLU A 46 12.56 31.69 32.98
CA GLU A 46 11.59 31.01 33.82
C GLU A 46 11.36 29.57 33.33
N LEU A 47 11.22 29.36 32.01
CA LEU A 47 11.06 28.02 31.43
C LEU A 47 12.21 27.08 31.84
N ALA A 48 13.45 27.50 31.60
CA ALA A 48 14.63 26.68 31.88
C ALA A 48 14.73 26.32 33.37
N ALA A 49 14.44 27.28 34.26
CA ALA A 49 14.48 27.06 35.69
C ALA A 49 13.37 26.10 36.16
N VAL A 50 12.15 26.27 35.67
CA VAL A 50 11.01 25.39 36.00
C VAL A 50 11.24 23.97 35.46
N LEU A 51 11.77 23.82 34.24
CA LEU A 51 12.09 22.50 33.68
C LEU A 51 13.18 21.80 34.50
N LYS A 52 14.28 22.49 34.82
CA LYS A 52 15.35 21.94 35.66
C LYS A 52 14.84 21.51 37.04
N PHE A 53 13.98 22.31 37.66
CA PHE A 53 13.38 21.97 38.95
C PHE A 53 12.42 20.77 38.85
N THR A 54 11.53 20.76 37.85
CA THR A 54 10.58 19.65 37.69
C THR A 54 11.31 18.33 37.39
N ALA A 55 12.37 18.37 36.59
CA ALA A 55 13.23 17.21 36.35
C ALA A 55 13.94 16.72 37.62
N SER A 56 14.54 17.62 38.40
CA SER A 56 15.26 17.22 39.63
C SER A 56 14.33 16.73 40.74
N ALA A 57 13.13 17.28 40.83
CA ALA A 57 12.10 16.89 41.79
C ALA A 57 11.26 15.67 41.33
N GLY A 58 11.50 15.14 40.13
CA GLY A 58 10.74 14.01 39.59
C GLY A 58 9.27 14.32 39.30
N ILE A 59 8.95 15.60 39.04
CA ILE A 59 7.60 16.05 38.73
C ILE A 59 7.33 15.79 37.24
N PRO A 60 6.39 14.90 36.88
CA PRO A 60 6.04 14.65 35.51
C PRO A 60 5.28 15.84 34.93
N VAL A 61 5.70 16.29 33.75
CA VAL A 61 5.13 17.44 33.05
C VAL A 61 4.55 17.04 31.70
N PHE A 62 3.64 17.85 31.16
CA PHE A 62 3.27 17.80 29.75
C PHE A 62 3.17 19.21 29.17
N ILE A 63 3.38 19.31 27.87
CA ILE A 63 3.40 20.57 27.15
C ILE A 63 2.01 20.84 26.56
N LEU A 64 1.47 22.02 26.83
CA LEU A 64 0.21 22.49 26.27
C LEU A 64 0.44 23.74 25.40
N GLY A 65 0.21 23.59 24.10
CA GLY A 65 0.15 24.70 23.15
C GLY A 65 -1.22 25.39 23.16
N GLY A 66 -1.79 25.62 21.97
CA GLY A 66 -3.15 26.16 21.82
C GLY A 66 -4.28 25.18 22.13
N GLY A 67 -3.98 23.92 22.45
CA GLY A 67 -4.99 22.89 22.78
C GLY A 67 -5.92 22.50 21.62
N THR A 68 -5.50 22.72 20.37
CA THR A 68 -6.38 22.56 19.20
C THR A 68 -6.40 21.15 18.62
N ASN A 69 -5.55 20.26 19.11
CA ASN A 69 -5.41 18.87 18.67
C ASN A 69 -5.28 17.90 19.87
N LEU A 70 -5.98 18.19 20.98
CA LEU A 70 -5.85 17.47 22.24
C LEU A 70 -7.22 17.14 22.85
N ALA A 71 -7.43 15.88 23.20
CA ALA A 71 -8.50 15.44 24.10
C ALA A 71 -8.00 15.46 25.56
N GLY A 72 -8.79 16.08 26.45
CA GLY A 72 -8.53 16.08 27.89
C GLY A 72 -8.83 14.72 28.53
N MET A 73 -8.66 14.66 29.85
CA MET A 73 -8.88 13.44 30.64
C MET A 73 -10.13 13.56 31.49
N ASP A 74 -10.87 12.47 31.68
CA ASP A 74 -11.94 12.41 32.69
C ASP A 74 -11.37 12.28 34.11
N GLU A 75 -10.33 11.46 34.25
CA GLU A 75 -9.60 11.29 35.51
C GLU A 75 -8.63 12.45 35.77
N PRO A 76 -8.31 12.77 37.04
CA PRO A 76 -7.34 13.79 37.36
C PRO A 76 -5.97 13.51 36.72
N CYS A 77 -5.53 14.40 35.83
CA CYS A 77 -4.23 14.26 35.17
C CYS A 77 -3.09 14.25 36.22
N PRO A 78 -2.22 13.22 36.22
CA PRO A 78 -1.13 13.10 37.20
C PRO A 78 0.06 14.02 36.89
N LYS A 79 0.02 14.77 35.78
CA LYS A 79 1.11 15.61 35.27
C LYS A 79 0.81 17.10 35.47
N LEU A 80 1.86 17.88 35.73
CA LEU A 80 1.78 19.34 35.68
C LEU A 80 1.72 19.80 34.21
N GLY A 81 0.67 20.54 33.85
CA GLY A 81 0.60 21.19 32.54
C GLY A 81 1.50 22.41 32.51
N LEU A 82 2.31 22.53 31.46
CA LEU A 82 3.13 23.70 31.20
C LEU A 82 2.70 24.36 29.89
N ARG A 83 2.49 25.69 29.91
CA ARG A 83 2.06 26.46 28.74
C ARG A 83 2.84 27.77 28.64
N LEU A 84 3.28 28.12 27.44
CA LEU A 84 3.88 29.43 27.19
C LEU A 84 2.85 30.54 27.35
N SER A 85 3.24 31.66 27.95
CA SER A 85 2.41 32.84 28.00
C SER A 85 2.34 33.52 26.63
N LYS A 86 1.18 34.13 26.32
CA LYS A 86 1.05 34.95 25.11
C LYS A 86 2.03 36.12 25.12
N ALA A 87 2.23 36.76 26.27
CA ALA A 87 3.05 37.96 26.38
C ALA A 87 4.52 37.71 26.00
N GLY A 88 5.10 36.58 26.40
CA GLY A 88 6.50 36.26 26.10
C GLY A 88 6.75 35.61 24.74
N PHE A 89 5.77 34.87 24.20
CA PHE A 89 6.03 33.93 23.10
C PHE A 89 5.12 34.08 21.88
N SER A 90 4.43 35.23 21.70
CA SER A 90 3.59 35.50 20.52
C SER A 90 4.18 36.52 19.53
N GLY A 91 5.40 37.03 19.78
CA GLY A 91 6.08 37.95 18.88
C GLY A 91 6.47 37.30 17.55
N ALA A 92 6.57 38.11 16.51
CA ALA A 92 7.29 37.78 15.29
C ALA A 92 7.96 39.04 14.73
N GLU A 93 9.24 38.93 14.39
CA GLU A 93 10.08 40.04 13.96
C GLU A 93 11.05 39.62 12.85
N LYS A 94 11.42 40.57 12.00
CA LYS A 94 12.35 40.35 10.90
C LYS A 94 13.78 40.38 11.42
N GLU A 95 14.54 39.33 11.13
CA GLU A 95 15.94 39.18 11.53
C GLU A 95 16.71 38.59 10.33
N ASP A 96 17.72 39.30 9.84
CA ASP A 96 18.60 38.86 8.75
C ASP A 96 17.89 38.29 7.51
N GLY A 97 16.81 38.96 7.08
CA GLY A 97 16.01 38.53 5.92
C GLY A 97 15.15 37.30 6.16
N LYS A 98 15.04 36.83 7.41
CA LYS A 98 14.14 35.76 7.88
C LYS A 98 13.14 36.33 8.90
N LEU A 99 12.20 35.50 9.34
CA LEU A 99 11.22 35.86 10.36
C LEU A 99 11.44 35.01 11.62
N ARG A 100 11.86 35.63 12.73
CA ARG A 100 11.90 34.98 14.04
C ARG A 100 10.51 35.07 14.66
N ALA A 101 9.98 33.95 15.13
CA ALA A 101 8.64 33.90 15.71
C ALA A 101 8.59 33.01 16.96
N GLY A 102 7.86 33.47 17.98
CA GLY A 102 7.63 32.73 19.21
C GLY A 102 6.60 31.61 19.03
N ALA A 103 6.75 30.51 19.76
CA ALA A 103 5.95 29.30 19.59
C ALA A 103 4.46 29.43 19.96
N PHE A 104 4.07 30.48 20.69
CA PHE A 104 2.68 30.73 21.08
C PHE A 104 1.91 31.58 20.06
N ILE A 105 2.59 32.16 19.06
CA ILE A 105 1.91 32.90 17.99
C ILE A 105 0.92 31.99 17.25
N ARG A 106 -0.28 32.50 16.99
CA ARG A 106 -1.32 31.82 16.21
C ARG A 106 -0.94 31.82 14.73
N LEU A 107 -1.17 30.74 14.00
CA LEU A 107 -0.82 30.68 12.57
C LEU A 107 -1.42 31.80 11.71
N PRO A 108 -2.71 32.20 11.84
CA PRO A 108 -3.22 33.37 11.12
C PRO A 108 -2.55 34.69 11.51
N GLU A 109 -2.10 34.84 12.76
CA GLU A 109 -1.37 36.03 13.21
C GLU A 109 0.07 36.02 12.68
N LEU A 110 0.71 34.86 12.65
CA LEU A 110 2.03 34.66 12.06
C LEU A 110 2.02 34.99 10.56
N ALA A 111 1.05 34.47 9.82
CA ALA A 111 0.90 34.75 8.40
C ALA A 111 0.71 36.25 8.13
N ARG A 112 -0.10 36.93 8.95
CA ARG A 112 -0.29 38.38 8.86
C ARG A 112 1.01 39.15 9.13
N LYS A 113 1.71 38.83 10.23
CA LYS A 113 3.00 39.48 10.56
C LYS A 113 4.07 39.22 9.51
N ALA A 114 4.09 38.04 8.90
CA ALA A 114 4.97 37.73 7.79
C ALA A 114 4.66 38.60 6.57
N ALA A 115 3.37 38.72 6.19
CA ALA A 115 2.92 39.58 5.10
C ALA A 115 3.30 41.06 5.34
N GLU A 116 3.04 41.58 6.54
CA GLU A 116 3.42 42.94 6.96
C GLU A 116 4.94 43.18 6.90
N ALA A 117 5.75 42.14 7.12
CA ALA A 117 7.20 42.18 7.02
C ALA A 117 7.76 41.97 5.59
N GLY A 118 6.88 41.84 4.59
CA GLY A 118 7.20 41.65 3.18
C GLY A 118 7.54 40.20 2.79
N PHE A 119 7.00 39.23 3.52
CA PHE A 119 7.15 37.80 3.24
C PHE A 119 5.85 37.17 2.72
N ALA A 120 5.98 36.14 1.91
CA ALA A 120 4.89 35.37 1.32
C ALA A 120 4.88 33.90 1.78
N GLY A 121 3.83 33.17 1.41
CA GLY A 121 3.78 31.70 1.44
C GLY A 121 3.11 31.09 2.67
N LEU A 122 2.82 31.88 3.70
CA LEU A 122 2.12 31.41 4.90
C LEU A 122 0.58 31.48 4.80
N ALA A 123 0.03 32.13 3.76
CA ALA A 123 -1.43 32.22 3.56
C ALA A 123 -2.16 30.87 3.66
N PRO A 124 -1.70 29.77 3.04
CA PRO A 124 -2.30 28.44 3.18
C PRO A 124 -2.46 27.94 4.63
N LEU A 125 -1.56 28.35 5.53
CA LEU A 125 -1.54 27.89 6.92
C LEU A 125 -2.43 28.75 7.83
N ALA A 126 -2.88 29.92 7.38
CA ALA A 126 -3.63 30.87 8.18
C ALA A 126 -5.00 30.33 8.63
N GLY A 127 -5.58 29.38 7.89
CA GLY A 127 -6.82 28.71 8.27
C GLY A 127 -6.69 27.75 9.45
N ILE A 128 -5.46 27.33 9.80
CA ILE A 128 -5.24 26.34 10.87
C ILE A 128 -5.34 27.03 12.23
N PRO A 129 -6.21 26.58 13.14
CA PRO A 129 -6.44 27.25 14.42
C PRO A 129 -5.33 26.96 15.46
N GLY A 130 -4.12 26.57 15.06
CA GLY A 130 -3.02 26.19 15.95
C GLY A 130 -2.05 27.34 16.29
N THR A 131 -1.10 27.05 17.18
CA THR A 131 0.09 27.91 17.42
C THR A 131 1.29 27.37 16.64
N LEU A 132 2.31 28.21 16.43
CA LEU A 132 3.55 27.83 15.73
C LEU A 132 4.23 26.60 16.37
N GLY A 133 4.34 26.53 17.69
CA GLY A 133 4.97 25.40 18.37
C GLY A 133 4.24 24.07 18.10
N GLY A 134 2.90 24.09 18.14
CA GLY A 134 2.10 22.93 17.76
C GLY A 134 2.22 22.60 16.27
N ALA A 135 2.33 23.63 15.42
CA ALA A 135 2.51 23.47 13.99
C ALA A 135 3.84 22.78 13.66
N LEU A 136 4.94 23.21 14.26
CA LEU A 136 6.27 22.60 14.07
C LEU A 136 6.26 21.14 14.53
N ARG A 137 5.73 20.87 15.73
CA ARG A 137 5.61 19.51 16.27
C ARG A 137 4.88 18.57 15.30
N MET A 138 3.77 19.03 14.74
CA MET A 138 2.89 18.25 13.87
C MET A 138 3.18 18.41 12.38
N ASN A 139 4.21 19.15 11.98
CA ASN A 139 4.37 19.64 10.61
C ASN A 139 3.04 20.06 9.97
N ALA A 140 2.34 21.00 10.61
CA ALA A 140 1.02 21.41 10.19
C ALA A 140 1.06 21.98 8.77
N GLY A 141 0.11 21.54 7.94
CA GLY A 141 0.09 21.85 6.52
C GLY A 141 -1.32 21.83 5.94
N ALA A 142 -1.51 22.66 4.92
CA ALA A 142 -2.77 22.93 4.26
C ALA A 142 -2.53 23.51 2.87
N SER A 143 -3.46 23.26 1.95
CA SER A 143 -3.46 23.81 0.58
C SER A 143 -2.09 23.68 -0.13
N GLY A 144 -1.40 22.54 0.06
CA GLY A 144 -0.12 22.24 -0.58
C GLY A 144 1.13 22.80 0.11
N ALA A 145 0.99 23.55 1.20
CA ALA A 145 2.10 24.04 2.01
C ALA A 145 2.14 23.39 3.39
N ASP A 146 3.32 23.27 3.98
CA ASP A 146 3.54 22.88 5.36
C ASP A 146 4.58 23.79 6.03
N ILE A 147 4.52 23.88 7.36
CA ILE A 147 5.41 24.76 8.10
C ILE A 147 6.89 24.32 8.01
N GLY A 148 7.14 23.02 7.84
CA GLY A 148 8.48 22.46 7.72
C GLY A 148 9.23 23.05 6.52
N GLY A 149 8.55 23.19 5.37
CA GLY A 149 9.10 23.82 4.16
C GLY A 149 9.60 25.25 4.33
N PHE A 150 9.17 25.95 5.38
CA PHE A 150 9.61 27.33 5.69
C PHE A 150 10.55 27.42 6.89
N THR A 151 10.82 26.32 7.59
CA THR A 151 11.54 26.36 8.86
C THR A 151 13.04 26.31 8.63
N ALA A 152 13.76 27.34 9.05
CA ALA A 152 15.23 27.39 9.03
C ALA A 152 15.86 26.89 10.34
N GLU A 153 15.22 27.16 11.48
CA GLU A 153 15.70 26.77 12.81
C GLU A 153 14.51 26.56 13.76
N VAL A 154 14.61 25.58 14.64
CA VAL A 154 13.70 25.37 15.77
C VAL A 154 14.47 25.59 17.07
N THR A 155 13.90 26.37 18.00
CA THR A 155 14.49 26.64 19.31
C THR A 155 13.57 26.19 20.44
N GLY A 156 14.18 25.82 21.57
CA GLY A 156 13.44 25.39 22.75
C GLY A 156 14.33 24.92 23.88
N PHE A 157 13.76 24.12 24.77
CA PHE A 157 14.45 23.47 25.87
C PHE A 157 14.05 22.00 25.96
N ARG A 158 14.98 21.14 26.33
CA ARG A 158 14.68 19.77 26.75
C ARG A 158 13.95 19.79 28.09
N LEU A 159 13.21 18.73 28.42
CA LEU A 159 12.49 18.64 29.70
C LEU A 159 13.41 18.66 30.94
N ASP A 160 14.71 18.41 30.79
CA ASP A 160 15.72 18.56 31.84
C ASP A 160 16.18 20.03 32.04
N GLY A 161 15.69 20.96 31.23
CA GLY A 161 16.05 22.37 31.24
C GLY A 161 17.26 22.74 30.38
N SER A 162 17.88 21.79 29.67
CA SER A 162 18.98 22.09 28.74
C SER A 162 18.46 22.79 27.46
N PRO A 163 19.20 23.77 26.91
CA PRO A 163 18.78 24.46 25.70
C PRO A 163 18.79 23.52 24.49
N PHE A 164 17.84 23.74 23.59
CA PHE A 164 17.69 22.98 22.35
C PHE A 164 17.67 23.93 21.15
N ARG A 165 18.44 23.57 20.12
CA ARG A 165 18.44 24.23 18.83
C ARG A 165 18.68 23.17 17.76
N GLN A 166 17.90 23.20 16.69
CA GLN A 166 18.05 22.31 15.55
C GLN A 166 17.77 23.06 14.26
N GLU A 167 18.62 22.88 13.26
CA GLU A 167 18.38 23.43 11.92
C GLU A 167 17.19 22.73 11.27
N GLY A 168 16.36 23.47 10.55
CA GLY A 168 15.18 22.90 9.89
C GLY A 168 15.52 21.84 8.85
N ALA A 169 16.70 21.94 8.21
CA ALA A 169 17.21 20.93 7.28
C ALA A 169 17.59 19.60 7.96
N GLN A 170 17.86 19.62 9.27
CA GLN A 170 18.14 18.43 10.07
C GLN A 170 16.88 17.78 10.64
N VAL A 171 15.72 18.45 10.52
CA VAL A 171 14.44 17.89 10.91
C VAL A 171 13.87 17.09 9.73
N VAL A 172 13.54 15.83 9.98
CA VAL A 172 12.77 15.02 9.04
C VAL A 172 11.31 15.43 9.15
N TRP A 173 10.84 16.19 8.18
CA TRP A 173 9.45 16.62 8.05
C TRP A 173 8.64 15.55 7.32
N GLY A 174 7.59 15.05 7.97
CA GLY A 174 6.68 14.05 7.40
C GLY A 174 5.24 14.53 7.40
N TYR A 175 4.34 13.74 6.80
CA TYR A 175 2.91 14.04 6.84
C TYR A 175 2.38 13.96 8.28
N ARG A 176 2.00 15.12 8.83
CA ARG A 176 1.52 15.27 10.21
C ARG A 176 2.54 14.82 11.28
N SER A 177 3.84 14.94 10.99
CA SER A 177 4.93 14.56 11.92
C SER A 177 6.22 15.34 11.68
N SER A 178 7.03 15.47 12.73
CA SER A 178 8.41 15.97 12.67
C SER A 178 9.33 15.05 13.48
N SER A 179 10.63 15.02 13.17
CA SER A 179 11.63 14.33 13.99
C SER A 179 12.14 15.13 15.18
N ILE A 180 11.47 16.24 15.53
CA ILE A 180 11.80 17.00 16.74
C ILE A 180 11.58 16.06 17.94
N PRO A 181 12.53 15.94 18.89
CA PRO A 181 12.37 15.03 20.03
C PRO A 181 11.14 15.38 20.89
N GLU A 182 10.43 14.38 21.40
CA GLU A 182 9.20 14.55 22.22
C GLU A 182 9.45 15.28 23.55
N ASP A 183 10.67 15.18 24.07
CA ASP A 183 11.14 15.87 25.29
C ASP A 183 11.57 17.33 25.02
N VAL A 184 11.32 17.88 23.83
CA VAL A 184 11.60 19.28 23.53
C VAL A 184 10.35 20.15 23.71
N PHE A 185 10.47 21.14 24.60
CA PHE A 185 9.58 22.27 24.70
C PHE A 185 10.00 23.37 23.73
N ILE A 186 9.31 23.44 22.58
CA ILE A 186 9.55 24.43 21.53
C ILE A 186 9.17 25.84 22.03
N THR A 187 10.10 26.79 22.00
CA THR A 187 9.88 28.21 22.36
C THR A 187 9.76 29.13 21.16
N GLY A 188 10.30 28.75 20.00
CA GLY A 188 10.23 29.54 18.78
C GLY A 188 10.84 28.85 17.57
N ALA A 189 10.86 29.59 16.47
CA ALA A 189 11.54 29.20 15.23
C ALA A 189 12.02 30.42 14.44
N LEU A 190 12.99 30.17 13.57
CA LEU A 190 13.39 31.09 12.50
C LEU A 190 12.83 30.54 11.19
N LEU A 191 12.06 31.36 10.46
CA LEU A 191 11.42 30.98 9.21
C LEU A 191 12.11 31.65 8.01
N SER A 192 12.45 30.86 7.00
CA SER A 192 12.95 31.32 5.71
C SER A 192 11.80 31.35 4.71
N LEU A 193 11.27 32.54 4.47
CA LEU A 193 10.08 32.75 3.64
C LEU A 193 10.46 33.48 2.34
N PRO A 194 9.76 33.20 1.22
CA PRO A 194 9.92 33.99 0.01
C PRO A 194 9.50 35.44 0.24
N ALA A 195 10.08 36.37 -0.52
CA ALA A 195 9.62 37.76 -0.53
C ALA A 195 8.21 37.86 -1.15
N GLY A 196 7.38 38.74 -0.61
CA GLY A 196 5.97 38.88 -0.98
C GLY A 196 5.51 40.34 -0.97
N GLU A 197 4.49 40.63 -1.77
CA GLU A 197 3.80 41.91 -1.74
C GLU A 197 2.73 41.87 -0.62
N PRO A 198 2.79 42.78 0.38
CA PRO A 198 1.95 42.68 1.57
C PRO A 198 0.44 42.65 1.27
N ALA A 199 -0.05 43.45 0.33
CA ALA A 199 -1.49 43.51 0.05
C ALA A 199 -2.01 42.20 -0.55
N ALA A 200 -1.28 41.62 -1.50
CA ALA A 200 -1.59 40.31 -2.09
C ALA A 200 -1.63 39.19 -1.04
N GLU A 201 -0.65 39.12 -0.13
CA GLU A 201 -0.59 38.08 0.90
C GLU A 201 -1.70 38.24 1.94
N LEU A 202 -2.04 39.47 2.34
CA LEU A 202 -3.17 39.73 3.24
C LEU A 202 -4.50 39.30 2.61
N ALA A 203 -4.71 39.58 1.33
CA ALA A 203 -5.90 39.13 0.61
C ALA A 203 -5.97 37.59 0.52
N ALA A 204 -4.84 36.92 0.27
CA ALA A 204 -4.77 35.46 0.24
C ALA A 204 -5.07 34.84 1.62
N ILE A 205 -4.57 35.44 2.70
CA ILE A 205 -4.86 35.02 4.08
C ILE A 205 -6.36 35.12 4.37
N GLU A 206 -7.00 36.24 4.02
CA GLU A 206 -8.44 36.43 4.23
C GLU A 206 -9.27 35.42 3.44
N ALA A 207 -8.88 35.15 2.19
CA ALA A 207 -9.54 34.15 1.35
C ALA A 207 -9.47 32.74 1.95
N GLU A 208 -8.29 32.28 2.38
CA GLU A 208 -8.11 30.95 3.01
C GLU A 208 -8.93 30.84 4.32
N VAL A 209 -8.89 31.86 5.18
CA VAL A 209 -9.66 31.87 6.44
C VAL A 209 -11.17 31.81 6.16
N LEU A 210 -11.65 32.51 5.13
CA LEU A 210 -13.06 32.48 4.76
C LEU A 210 -13.48 31.13 4.18
N GLU A 211 -12.66 30.55 3.31
CA GLU A 211 -12.91 29.23 2.70
C GLU A 211 -12.97 28.13 3.76
N ARG A 212 -12.04 28.14 4.71
CA ARG A 212 -12.01 27.23 5.87
C ARG A 212 -13.28 27.29 6.70
N ARG A 213 -13.73 28.50 7.05
CA ARG A 213 -14.97 28.70 7.82
C ARG A 213 -16.21 28.12 7.13
N ARG A 214 -16.21 28.00 5.80
CA ARG A 214 -17.32 27.40 5.03
C ARG A 214 -17.29 25.86 5.03
N ARG A 215 -16.10 25.26 5.12
CA ARG A 215 -15.91 23.80 5.00
C ARG A 215 -15.89 23.08 6.36
N GLU A 216 -15.38 23.74 7.39
CA GLU A 216 -15.26 23.14 8.72
C GLU A 216 -16.55 23.32 9.53
N PRO A 217 -16.97 22.30 10.31
CA PRO A 217 -18.19 22.36 11.07
C PRO A 217 -18.11 23.39 12.20
N SER A 218 -19.24 24.03 12.47
CA SER A 218 -19.39 24.90 13.63
C SER A 218 -19.41 24.09 14.94
N GLY A 219 -18.85 24.67 16.01
CA GLY A 219 -18.81 24.04 17.33
C GLY A 219 -17.42 23.62 17.78
N ARG A 220 -17.36 22.88 18.90
CA ARG A 220 -16.12 22.50 19.58
C ARG A 220 -15.55 21.23 18.98
N SER A 221 -14.35 21.28 18.39
CA SER A 221 -13.66 20.11 17.82
C SER A 221 -12.13 20.23 17.97
N ALA A 222 -11.42 19.13 17.78
CA ALA A 222 -9.94 19.08 17.72
C ALA A 222 -9.41 19.08 16.27
N GLY A 223 -10.21 19.51 15.29
CA GLY A 223 -9.92 19.29 13.88
C GLY A 223 -10.28 17.87 13.43
N CYS A 224 -9.57 17.38 12.41
CA CYS A 224 -9.71 16.00 11.93
C CYS A 224 -9.41 14.99 13.04
N ALA A 225 -10.32 14.05 13.27
CA ALA A 225 -10.18 13.00 14.27
C ALA A 225 -9.15 11.95 13.86
N PHE A 226 -9.11 11.59 12.58
CA PHE A 226 -8.22 10.59 12.02
C PHE A 226 -7.35 11.14 10.90
N ARG A 227 -6.16 10.57 10.75
CA ARG A 227 -5.28 10.83 9.60
C ARG A 227 -5.88 10.25 8.33
N ASN A 228 -5.64 10.90 7.20
CA ASN A 228 -5.96 10.33 5.90
C ASN A 228 -5.07 9.10 5.62
N VAL A 229 -5.64 8.08 4.97
CA VAL A 229 -4.88 6.92 4.51
C VAL A 229 -4.02 7.32 3.31
N SER A 230 -4.60 8.06 2.36
CA SER A 230 -3.89 8.65 1.23
C SER A 230 -4.68 9.87 0.70
N PRO A 231 -4.12 10.66 -0.23
CA PRO A 231 -4.89 11.72 -0.90
C PRO A 231 -6.13 11.21 -1.63
N MET A 232 -6.10 9.97 -2.14
CA MET A 232 -7.24 9.34 -2.81
C MET A 232 -8.20 8.67 -1.83
N ASP A 233 -7.74 8.32 -0.63
CA ASP A 233 -8.53 7.72 0.45
C ASP A 233 -8.52 8.60 1.72
N PRO A 234 -9.13 9.81 1.66
CA PRO A 234 -9.24 10.66 2.82
C PRO A 234 -10.18 10.04 3.86
N ALA A 235 -9.81 10.13 5.14
CA ALA A 235 -10.57 9.52 6.23
C ALA A 235 -12.02 10.02 6.27
N GLY A 236 -12.24 11.31 5.99
CA GLY A 236 -13.59 11.88 5.90
C GLY A 236 -14.49 11.14 4.91
N ARG A 237 -13.99 10.80 3.71
CA ARG A 237 -14.78 10.04 2.72
C ARG A 237 -15.07 8.62 3.21
N LEU A 238 -14.06 7.94 3.78
CA LEU A 238 -14.22 6.58 4.29
C LEU A 238 -15.26 6.50 5.42
N ILE A 239 -15.25 7.48 6.34
CA ILE A 239 -16.22 7.57 7.44
C ILE A 239 -17.62 7.90 6.92
N ASP A 240 -17.72 8.80 5.93
CA ASP A 240 -19.00 9.18 5.30
C ASP A 240 -19.62 8.01 4.54
N GLU A 241 -18.82 7.27 3.77
CA GLU A 241 -19.26 6.06 3.08
C GLU A 241 -19.83 5.04 4.07
N CYS A 242 -19.28 4.94 5.29
CA CYS A 242 -19.84 4.12 6.38
C CYS A 242 -21.19 4.61 6.94
N GLY A 243 -21.70 5.78 6.52
CA GLY A 243 -22.98 6.33 6.95
C GLY A 243 -22.95 6.93 8.35
N LEU A 244 -21.77 7.36 8.84
CA LEU A 244 -21.57 7.76 10.24
C LEU A 244 -21.77 9.25 10.52
N LYS A 245 -22.03 10.09 9.51
CA LYS A 245 -22.37 11.50 9.74
C LYS A 245 -23.59 11.64 10.68
N GLY A 246 -23.47 12.46 11.70
CA GLY A 246 -24.50 12.64 12.72
C GLY A 246 -24.58 11.52 13.77
N CYS A 247 -23.82 10.42 13.62
CA CYS A 247 -23.71 9.40 14.65
C CYS A 247 -23.25 10.02 15.97
N ARG A 248 -23.91 9.67 17.06
CA ARG A 248 -23.77 10.32 18.37
C ARG A 248 -23.57 9.27 19.46
N ILE A 249 -22.60 9.52 20.32
CA ILE A 249 -22.43 8.81 21.58
C ILE A 249 -22.31 9.88 22.67
N GLY A 250 -23.29 9.91 23.58
CA GLY A 250 -23.32 10.88 24.66
C GLY A 250 -23.21 12.33 24.17
N GLY A 251 -22.25 13.08 24.73
CA GLY A 251 -21.99 14.48 24.40
C GLY A 251 -21.28 14.77 23.08
N VAL A 252 -20.83 13.77 22.32
CA VAL A 252 -20.10 13.94 21.04
C VAL A 252 -20.85 13.36 19.86
N LYS A 253 -20.66 13.96 18.68
CA LYS A 253 -21.19 13.45 17.42
C LYS A 253 -20.23 13.66 16.26
N VAL A 254 -20.32 12.81 15.25
CA VAL A 254 -19.69 13.05 13.94
C VAL A 254 -20.42 14.22 13.27
N ALA A 255 -19.68 15.21 12.78
CA ALA A 255 -20.24 16.37 12.11
C ALA A 255 -20.99 15.98 10.83
N ALA A 256 -22.07 16.69 10.51
CA ALA A 256 -22.85 16.46 9.30
C ALA A 256 -22.14 17.05 8.06
N GLU A 257 -21.39 18.12 8.27
CA GLU A 257 -20.67 18.88 7.26
C GLU A 257 -19.42 18.13 6.79
N HIS A 258 -18.69 17.51 7.73
CA HIS A 258 -17.44 16.82 7.44
C HIS A 258 -17.25 15.59 8.35
N ALA A 259 -17.33 14.38 7.81
CA ALA A 259 -17.37 13.15 8.62
C ALA A 259 -16.09 12.83 9.43
N ASN A 260 -14.95 13.44 9.08
CA ASN A 260 -13.73 13.32 9.90
C ASN A 260 -13.69 14.27 11.11
N TYR A 261 -14.68 15.13 11.30
CA TYR A 261 -14.76 16.00 12.46
C TYR A 261 -15.72 15.41 13.48
N VAL A 262 -15.27 15.36 14.72
CA VAL A 262 -16.12 15.02 15.87
C VAL A 262 -16.34 16.28 16.68
N VAL A 263 -17.60 16.64 16.85
CA VAL A 263 -18.04 17.86 17.53
C VAL A 263 -18.54 17.51 18.92
N ASN A 264 -18.00 18.18 19.91
CA ASN A 264 -18.53 18.19 21.27
C ASN A 264 -19.73 19.15 21.33
N THR A 265 -20.86 18.62 21.78
CA THR A 265 -22.14 19.34 21.85
C THR A 265 -22.41 19.99 23.22
N GLY A 266 -21.45 19.93 24.14
CA GLY A 266 -21.55 20.52 25.49
C GLY A 266 -20.37 20.09 26.38
N ASN A 267 -20.66 19.28 27.40
CA ASN A 267 -19.69 18.73 28.35
C ASN A 267 -19.45 17.23 28.12
N ALA A 268 -19.00 16.87 26.91
CA ALA A 268 -18.66 15.48 26.63
C ALA A 268 -17.45 15.00 27.44
N SER A 269 -17.56 13.76 27.90
CA SER A 269 -16.47 13.03 28.59
C SER A 269 -15.45 12.49 27.59
N GLU A 270 -14.24 12.23 28.08
CA GLU A 270 -13.19 11.52 27.36
C GLU A 270 -13.67 10.13 26.93
N ALA A 271 -14.36 9.42 27.83
CA ALA A 271 -14.90 8.09 27.56
C ALA A 271 -15.86 8.07 26.35
N GLU A 272 -16.81 9.00 26.28
CA GLU A 272 -17.75 9.12 25.15
C GLU A 272 -17.02 9.42 23.83
N TYR A 273 -15.99 10.28 23.88
CA TYR A 273 -15.16 10.60 22.71
C TYR A 273 -14.39 9.38 22.21
N VAL A 274 -13.74 8.64 23.11
CA VAL A 274 -13.01 7.41 22.80
C VAL A 274 -13.94 6.34 22.24
N GLU A 275 -15.14 6.18 22.81
CA GLU A 275 -16.13 5.21 22.34
C GLU A 275 -16.60 5.53 20.91
N LEU A 276 -16.87 6.80 20.61
CA LEU A 276 -17.26 7.22 19.26
C LEU A 276 -16.15 6.99 18.25
N LEU A 277 -14.90 7.36 18.57
CA LEU A 277 -13.77 7.09 17.69
C LEU A 277 -13.54 5.59 17.48
N SER A 278 -13.72 4.79 18.53
CA SER A 278 -13.63 3.33 18.46
C SER A 278 -14.69 2.74 17.54
N ALA A 279 -15.93 3.26 17.58
CA ALA A 279 -17.00 2.85 16.67
C ALA A 279 -16.70 3.24 15.21
N VAL A 280 -16.20 4.46 14.99
CA VAL A 280 -15.80 4.94 13.66
C VAL A 280 -14.69 4.07 13.07
N ARG A 281 -13.62 3.81 13.84
CA ARG A 281 -12.50 2.98 13.39
C ARG A 281 -12.95 1.57 13.03
N ARG A 282 -13.81 0.93 13.85
CA ARG A 282 -14.37 -0.40 13.56
C ARG A 282 -15.12 -0.44 12.24
N ALA A 283 -16.05 0.49 12.04
CA ALA A 283 -16.86 0.54 10.83
C ALA A 283 -15.99 0.72 9.57
N VAL A 284 -14.98 1.59 9.62
CA VAL A 284 -14.07 1.79 8.48
C VAL A 284 -13.19 0.56 8.23
N ALA A 285 -12.70 -0.09 9.28
CA ALA A 285 -11.95 -1.34 9.15
C ALA A 285 -12.79 -2.45 8.51
N GLU A 286 -14.02 -2.66 8.98
CA GLU A 286 -14.93 -3.69 8.46
C GLU A 286 -15.32 -3.44 7.00
N ARG A 287 -15.66 -2.18 6.66
CA ARG A 287 -16.17 -1.85 5.32
C ARG A 287 -15.07 -1.67 4.27
N HIS A 288 -13.98 -1.03 4.64
CA HIS A 288 -12.94 -0.61 3.69
C HIS A 288 -11.62 -1.36 3.84
N GLY A 289 -11.43 -2.12 4.93
CA GLY A 289 -10.17 -2.80 5.21
C GLY A 289 -9.05 -1.84 5.63
N PHE A 290 -9.38 -0.63 6.09
CA PHE A 290 -8.42 0.37 6.57
C PHE A 290 -8.56 0.62 8.06
N TYR A 291 -7.43 0.72 8.75
CA TYR A 291 -7.36 0.87 10.20
C TYR A 291 -6.96 2.30 10.57
N LEU A 292 -7.92 3.23 10.51
CA LEU A 292 -7.67 4.67 10.70
C LEU A 292 -6.92 5.00 11.99
N ARG A 293 -5.79 5.72 11.88
CA ARG A 293 -4.99 6.18 13.02
C ARG A 293 -5.51 7.54 13.51
N PRO A 294 -5.70 7.74 14.83
CA PRO A 294 -6.04 9.04 15.36
C PRO A 294 -5.01 10.11 14.97
N GLU A 295 -5.49 11.30 14.60
CA GLU A 295 -4.67 12.51 14.45
C GLU A 295 -4.68 13.33 15.75
N VAL A 296 -5.81 13.28 16.46
CA VAL A 296 -5.99 13.89 17.78
C VAL A 296 -5.10 13.20 18.81
N LYS A 297 -4.42 14.00 19.63
CA LYS A 297 -3.63 13.52 20.76
C LYS A 297 -4.52 13.32 21.98
N PHE A 298 -4.20 12.32 22.78
CA PHE A 298 -4.90 12.04 24.03
C PHE A 298 -3.96 12.31 25.19
N LEU A 299 -4.43 13.06 26.18
CA LEU A 299 -3.65 13.27 27.39
C LEU A 299 -3.59 11.99 28.24
N ASN A 300 -4.63 11.15 28.19
CA ASN A 300 -4.62 9.79 28.72
C ASN A 300 -4.06 8.81 27.68
N PRO A 301 -2.91 8.15 27.93
CA PRO A 301 -2.36 7.17 27.00
C PRO A 301 -3.27 5.95 26.77
N GLU A 302 -4.11 5.60 27.76
CA GLU A 302 -5.02 4.46 27.64
C GLU A 302 -6.16 4.73 26.67
N SER A 303 -6.53 6.00 26.47
CA SER A 303 -7.57 6.40 25.53
C SER A 303 -7.17 6.13 24.08
N GLU A 304 -5.93 6.50 23.71
CA GLU A 304 -5.40 6.18 22.37
C GLU A 304 -5.33 4.66 22.14
N LYS A 305 -4.84 3.91 23.14
CA LYS A 305 -4.78 2.44 23.09
C LYS A 305 -6.16 1.83 22.89
N LYS A 306 -7.18 2.30 23.61
CA LYS A 306 -8.58 1.83 23.46
C LYS A 306 -9.10 2.07 22.04
N VAL A 307 -8.87 3.27 21.49
CA VAL A 307 -9.27 3.55 20.10
C VAL A 307 -8.57 2.60 19.13
N LEU A 308 -7.25 2.41 19.25
CA LEU A 308 -6.49 1.53 18.37
C LEU A 308 -6.93 0.06 18.48
N ALA A 309 -7.17 -0.43 19.69
CA ALA A 309 -7.61 -1.80 19.98
C ALA A 309 -9.04 -2.10 19.52
N ALA A 310 -9.86 -1.09 19.22
CA ALA A 310 -11.22 -1.30 18.72
C ALA A 310 -11.26 -2.13 17.43
N ALA A 311 -10.19 -2.06 16.60
CA ALA A 311 -9.99 -2.92 15.45
C ALA A 311 -8.50 -3.22 15.30
N GLU A 312 -8.12 -4.47 15.55
CA GLU A 312 -6.73 -4.91 15.43
C GLU A 312 -6.34 -5.13 13.96
N PRO A 313 -5.27 -4.47 13.48
CA PRO A 313 -4.78 -4.68 12.13
C PRO A 313 -4.00 -6.00 12.00
N PRO A 314 -4.01 -6.66 10.83
CA PRO A 314 -3.13 -7.77 10.54
C PRO A 314 -1.65 -7.38 10.67
N LYS A 315 -0.83 -8.31 11.16
CA LYS A 315 0.62 -8.22 11.16
C LYS A 315 1.16 -8.71 9.82
N VAL A 316 1.82 -7.82 9.09
CA VAL A 316 2.42 -8.08 7.78
C VAL A 316 3.93 -8.05 7.91
N ASN A 317 4.59 -9.12 7.46
CA ASN A 317 6.03 -9.15 7.31
C ASN A 317 6.38 -8.82 5.85
N VAL A 318 7.02 -7.67 5.61
CA VAL A 318 7.46 -7.25 4.28
C VAL A 318 8.91 -7.68 4.09
N LEU A 319 9.15 -8.52 3.08
CA LEU A 319 10.50 -8.95 2.70
C LEU A 319 11.04 -8.05 1.62
N TYR A 320 12.28 -7.63 1.79
CA TYR A 320 12.97 -6.71 0.88
C TYR A 320 14.48 -6.98 0.95
N GLY A 321 15.25 -6.45 0.00
CA GLY A 321 16.67 -6.74 -0.17
C GLY A 321 16.92 -7.83 -1.21
N GLY A 322 17.36 -9.00 -0.77
CA GLY A 322 17.84 -10.08 -1.64
C GLY A 322 19.35 -10.02 -1.88
N SER A 323 19.88 -10.97 -2.66
CA SER A 323 21.30 -11.05 -3.05
C SER A 323 21.54 -10.80 -4.54
N SER A 324 20.52 -10.33 -5.27
CA SER A 324 20.61 -10.04 -6.71
C SER A 324 21.24 -8.66 -6.96
N SER A 325 21.56 -8.37 -8.23
CA SER A 325 21.96 -7.03 -8.67
C SER A 325 20.86 -5.97 -8.48
N GLU A 326 19.61 -6.37 -8.25
CA GLU A 326 18.45 -5.49 -8.08
C GLU A 326 18.09 -5.23 -6.60
N ARG A 327 18.99 -5.60 -5.67
CA ARG A 327 18.81 -5.43 -4.22
C ARG A 327 18.36 -4.02 -3.83
N GLU A 328 18.98 -2.97 -4.34
CA GLU A 328 18.63 -1.59 -3.98
C GLU A 328 17.20 -1.22 -4.37
N ILE A 329 16.73 -1.72 -5.53
CA ILE A 329 15.36 -1.52 -6.00
C ILE A 329 14.38 -2.25 -5.08
N SER A 330 14.73 -3.47 -4.65
CA SER A 330 13.94 -4.21 -3.67
C SER A 330 13.89 -3.47 -2.34
N LEU A 331 15.02 -2.92 -1.86
CA LEU A 331 15.06 -2.16 -0.62
C LEU A 331 14.13 -0.92 -0.66
N MET A 332 14.16 -0.18 -1.76
CA MET A 332 13.27 0.98 -1.96
C MET A 332 11.79 0.56 -2.06
N SER A 333 11.50 -0.47 -2.84
CA SER A 333 10.13 -0.98 -3.04
C SER A 333 9.54 -1.53 -1.74
N GLY A 334 10.32 -2.27 -0.95
CA GLY A 334 9.90 -2.80 0.34
C GLY A 334 9.54 -1.69 1.34
N ARG A 335 10.34 -0.61 1.41
CA ARG A 335 10.01 0.56 2.24
C ARG A 335 8.72 1.23 1.77
N ALA A 336 8.56 1.43 0.46
CA ALA A 336 7.34 2.03 -0.10
C ALA A 336 6.09 1.21 0.23
N VAL A 337 6.13 -0.12 0.05
CA VAL A 337 5.02 -1.02 0.42
C VAL A 337 4.76 -0.98 1.93
N ALA A 338 5.80 -1.01 2.76
CA ALA A 338 5.66 -0.93 4.21
C ALA A 338 5.01 0.39 4.66
N ASP A 339 5.39 1.51 4.07
CA ASP A 339 4.81 2.81 4.39
C ASP A 339 3.35 2.92 3.93
N ALA A 340 3.02 2.41 2.74
CA ALA A 340 1.64 2.33 2.27
C ALA A 340 0.76 1.47 3.20
N LEU A 341 1.26 0.31 3.64
CA LEU A 341 0.56 -0.54 4.60
C LEU A 341 0.42 0.13 5.98
N ARG A 342 1.46 0.83 6.46
CA ARG A 342 1.39 1.61 7.71
C ARG A 342 0.38 2.76 7.61
N ASN A 343 0.31 3.44 6.48
CA ASN A 343 -0.68 4.50 6.21
C ASN A 343 -2.11 3.93 6.19
N ALA A 344 -2.30 2.73 5.63
CA ALA A 344 -3.53 1.95 5.72
C ALA A 344 -3.81 1.39 7.13
N GLY A 345 -2.87 1.56 8.07
CA GLY A 345 -3.01 1.23 9.48
C GLY A 345 -2.60 -0.18 9.88
N PHE A 346 -1.95 -0.94 8.98
CA PHE A 346 -1.43 -2.28 9.26
C PHE A 346 -0.29 -2.26 10.28
N SER A 347 -0.08 -3.40 10.96
CA SER A 347 1.13 -3.65 11.75
C SER A 347 2.19 -4.23 10.81
N VAL A 348 3.32 -3.56 10.62
CA VAL A 348 4.30 -3.91 9.58
C VAL A 348 5.69 -4.11 10.16
N VAL A 349 6.26 -5.29 9.93
CA VAL A 349 7.67 -5.62 10.19
C VAL A 349 8.40 -5.71 8.86
N LEU A 350 9.57 -5.09 8.76
CA LEU A 350 10.46 -5.20 7.61
C LEU A 350 11.56 -6.23 7.92
N THR A 351 11.79 -7.17 7.02
CA THR A 351 12.88 -8.15 7.13
C THR A 351 13.78 -8.07 5.89
N ASP A 352 15.01 -7.60 6.10
CA ASP A 352 16.02 -7.55 5.05
C ASP A 352 16.54 -8.97 4.81
N VAL A 353 16.17 -9.53 3.67
CA VAL A 353 16.54 -10.89 3.29
C VAL A 353 17.88 -10.85 2.57
N THR A 354 18.80 -11.72 2.96
CA THR A 354 20.11 -11.88 2.32
C THR A 354 20.28 -13.28 1.74
N GLU A 355 19.51 -14.25 2.23
CA GLU A 355 19.60 -15.66 1.86
C GLU A 355 18.20 -16.25 1.64
N CYS A 356 18.09 -17.25 0.77
CA CYS A 356 16.84 -17.98 0.56
C CYS A 356 16.60 -18.98 1.69
N ARG A 357 16.06 -18.51 2.82
CA ARG A 357 15.71 -19.33 4.00
C ARG A 357 14.45 -18.82 4.70
N LEU A 358 13.97 -19.59 5.66
CA LEU A 358 12.91 -19.17 6.57
C LEU A 358 13.47 -18.22 7.64
N TYR A 359 12.76 -17.12 7.89
CA TYR A 359 13.08 -16.14 8.93
C TYR A 359 12.00 -16.17 10.04
N PRO A 360 12.35 -15.94 11.32
CA PRO A 360 11.39 -15.97 12.43
C PRO A 360 10.20 -15.03 12.22
N GLU A 361 10.44 -13.83 11.69
CA GLU A 361 9.42 -12.80 11.49
C GLU A 361 8.35 -13.21 10.47
N MET A 362 8.66 -14.16 9.58
CA MET A 362 7.69 -14.74 8.64
C MET A 362 6.67 -15.62 9.36
N LEU A 363 7.10 -16.32 10.42
CA LEU A 363 6.25 -17.23 11.22
C LEU A 363 5.35 -16.45 12.19
N GLU A 364 5.78 -15.27 12.63
CA GLU A 364 5.01 -14.44 13.56
C GLU A 364 3.99 -13.52 12.86
N ALA A 365 3.94 -13.51 11.53
CA ALA A 365 3.07 -12.63 10.76
C ALA A 365 1.81 -13.35 10.28
N ASP A 366 0.71 -12.59 10.12
CA ASP A 366 -0.52 -13.10 9.51
C ASP A 366 -0.34 -13.32 8.00
N VAL A 367 0.49 -12.47 7.36
CA VAL A 367 0.83 -12.50 5.94
C VAL A 367 2.27 -12.05 5.71
N VAL A 368 2.98 -12.76 4.82
CA VAL A 368 4.26 -12.35 4.26
C VAL A 368 4.03 -11.60 2.94
N TYR A 369 4.66 -10.44 2.75
CA TYR A 369 4.60 -9.66 1.52
C TYR A 369 6.01 -9.65 0.91
N PRO A 370 6.32 -10.56 -0.04
CA PRO A 370 7.59 -10.53 -0.73
C PRO A 370 7.67 -9.34 -1.69
N VAL A 371 8.69 -8.50 -1.52
CA VAL A 371 9.03 -7.38 -2.41
C VAL A 371 10.50 -7.52 -2.81
N LEU A 372 10.85 -8.68 -3.34
CA LEU A 372 12.20 -9.06 -3.78
C LEU A 372 12.30 -8.94 -5.31
N HIS A 373 13.51 -8.76 -5.82
CA HIS A 373 13.78 -8.72 -7.27
C HIS A 373 14.92 -9.66 -7.64
N GLY A 374 14.72 -10.41 -8.72
CA GLY A 374 15.69 -11.37 -9.26
C GLY A 374 15.99 -12.60 -8.38
N GLY A 375 16.57 -13.61 -9.01
CA GLY A 375 17.03 -14.84 -8.36
C GLY A 375 15.93 -15.51 -7.52
N TYR A 376 16.30 -15.97 -6.31
CA TYR A 376 15.39 -16.71 -5.43
C TYR A 376 14.14 -15.94 -5.01
N GLY A 377 14.15 -14.61 -5.18
CA GLY A 377 13.00 -13.76 -4.93
C GLY A 377 11.87 -14.02 -5.91
N GLU A 378 12.18 -14.30 -7.19
CA GLU A 378 11.21 -14.37 -8.29
C GLU A 378 11.09 -15.76 -8.93
N ASP A 379 12.10 -16.63 -8.79
CA ASP A 379 12.17 -17.94 -9.44
C ASP A 379 11.40 -19.07 -8.73
N GLY A 380 10.66 -18.75 -7.67
CA GLY A 380 9.84 -19.71 -6.92
C GLY A 380 10.52 -20.30 -5.69
N ARG A 381 11.84 -20.12 -5.48
CA ARG A 381 12.54 -20.73 -4.34
C ARG A 381 12.06 -20.21 -2.99
N ILE A 382 11.93 -18.90 -2.80
CA ILE A 382 11.42 -18.36 -1.52
C ILE A 382 9.92 -18.66 -1.34
N GLN A 383 9.15 -18.66 -2.43
CA GLN A 383 7.73 -19.02 -2.43
C GLN A 383 7.54 -20.46 -1.97
N LYS A 384 8.44 -21.37 -2.36
CA LYS A 384 8.41 -22.77 -1.93
C LYS A 384 8.58 -22.89 -0.42
N ILE A 385 9.46 -22.10 0.19
CA ILE A 385 9.63 -22.03 1.65
C ILE A 385 8.34 -21.58 2.32
N PHE A 386 7.65 -20.58 1.77
CA PHE A 386 6.36 -20.14 2.32
C PHE A 386 5.31 -21.25 2.26
N GLU A 387 5.23 -21.97 1.15
CA GLU A 387 4.30 -23.09 0.95
C GLU A 387 4.59 -24.26 1.90
N GLU A 388 5.86 -24.65 2.05
CA GLU A 388 6.29 -25.74 2.94
C GLU A 388 6.03 -25.44 4.42
N ASN A 389 6.06 -24.16 4.80
CA ASN A 389 5.79 -23.70 6.16
C ASN A 389 4.35 -23.21 6.36
N ASN A 390 3.46 -23.45 5.38
CA ASN A 390 2.04 -23.08 5.44
C ASN A 390 1.81 -21.60 5.77
N LEU A 391 2.65 -20.73 5.22
CA LEU A 391 2.55 -19.28 5.38
C LEU A 391 1.57 -18.71 4.35
N ARG A 392 0.80 -17.70 4.75
CA ARG A 392 0.06 -16.87 3.79
C ARG A 392 1.02 -15.82 3.25
N PHE A 393 1.08 -15.68 1.94
CA PHE A 393 1.97 -14.67 1.34
C PHE A 393 1.38 -14.08 0.07
N VAL A 394 1.62 -12.79 -0.16
CA VAL A 394 1.19 -12.06 -1.38
C VAL A 394 1.95 -12.55 -2.61
N GLY A 395 1.24 -12.68 -3.73
CA GLY A 395 1.84 -13.04 -5.02
C GLY A 395 1.73 -14.52 -5.35
N SER A 396 2.29 -14.88 -6.51
CA SER A 396 2.16 -16.22 -7.11
C SER A 396 2.88 -17.31 -6.33
N GLY A 397 2.42 -18.56 -6.44
CA GLY A 397 3.05 -19.72 -5.81
C GLY A 397 4.33 -20.16 -6.50
N SER A 398 5.08 -21.09 -5.89
CA SER A 398 6.42 -21.46 -6.38
C SER A 398 6.41 -21.98 -7.82
N ALA A 399 5.40 -22.79 -8.19
CA ALA A 399 5.27 -23.35 -9.52
C ALA A 399 4.98 -22.28 -10.59
N ALA A 400 4.11 -21.32 -10.27
CA ALA A 400 3.77 -20.22 -11.18
C ALA A 400 4.94 -19.26 -11.34
N SER A 401 5.62 -18.92 -10.24
CA SER A 401 6.83 -18.09 -10.25
C SER A 401 7.95 -18.70 -11.08
N LEU A 402 8.24 -19.98 -10.89
CA LEU A 402 9.25 -20.70 -11.69
C LEU A 402 8.88 -20.73 -13.19
N LEU A 403 7.63 -21.06 -13.50
CA LEU A 403 7.13 -21.14 -14.88
C LEU A 403 7.25 -19.79 -15.60
N LEU A 404 6.93 -18.69 -14.92
CA LEU A 404 7.01 -17.34 -15.46
C LEU A 404 8.44 -16.84 -15.59
N MET A 405 9.32 -17.23 -14.66
CA MET A 405 10.74 -16.88 -14.73
C MET A 405 11.44 -17.61 -15.89
N ASP A 406 11.10 -18.87 -16.13
CA ASP A 406 11.63 -19.64 -17.26
C ASP A 406 10.98 -19.21 -18.58
N LYS A 407 11.72 -18.42 -19.38
CA LYS A 407 11.21 -17.92 -20.66
C LYS A 407 10.88 -19.03 -21.66
N ILE A 408 11.62 -20.15 -21.68
CA ILE A 408 11.34 -21.26 -22.59
C ILE A 408 10.05 -21.96 -22.18
N ALA A 409 9.89 -22.25 -20.89
CA ALA A 409 8.67 -22.86 -20.38
C ALA A 409 7.44 -21.95 -20.59
N SER A 410 7.60 -20.64 -20.37
CA SER A 410 6.59 -19.64 -20.65
C SER A 410 6.20 -19.58 -22.14
N LYS A 411 7.16 -19.63 -23.07
CA LYS A 411 6.86 -19.68 -24.52
C LYS A 411 6.04 -20.91 -24.91
N ARG A 412 6.43 -22.09 -24.41
CA ARG A 412 5.67 -23.34 -24.63
C ARG A 412 4.24 -23.24 -24.11
N LEU A 413 4.04 -22.54 -22.99
CA LEU A 413 2.71 -22.28 -22.45
C LEU A 413 1.90 -21.33 -23.35
N MET A 414 2.53 -20.26 -23.84
CA MET A 414 1.91 -19.31 -24.78
C MET A 414 1.44 -20.03 -26.05
N ASP A 415 2.29 -20.86 -26.65
CA ASP A 415 1.96 -21.64 -27.86
C ASP A 415 0.77 -22.56 -27.63
N ARG A 416 0.74 -23.26 -26.48
CA ARG A 416 -0.38 -24.15 -26.12
C ARG A 416 -1.71 -23.40 -25.97
N PHE A 417 -1.68 -22.13 -25.57
CA PHE A 417 -2.88 -21.29 -25.47
C PHE A 417 -3.16 -20.48 -26.75
N GLY A 418 -2.34 -20.62 -27.79
CA GLY A 418 -2.47 -19.83 -29.01
C GLY A 418 -2.25 -18.33 -28.78
N ILE A 419 -1.48 -17.97 -27.76
CA ILE A 419 -1.10 -16.58 -27.47
C ILE A 419 0.02 -16.19 -28.45
N PRO A 420 -0.15 -15.13 -29.26
CA PRO A 420 0.89 -14.67 -30.16
C PRO A 420 2.17 -14.31 -29.40
N THR A 421 3.28 -14.86 -29.85
CA THR A 421 4.63 -14.54 -29.37
C THR A 421 5.60 -14.57 -30.55
N ALA A 422 6.76 -13.92 -30.42
CA ALA A 422 7.77 -13.95 -31.47
C ALA A 422 8.14 -15.39 -31.82
N LYS A 423 8.33 -15.69 -33.11
CA LYS A 423 8.85 -17.00 -33.53
C LYS A 423 10.15 -17.27 -32.80
N TRP A 424 10.30 -18.49 -32.30
CA TRP A 424 11.35 -18.80 -31.36
C TRP A 424 11.88 -20.22 -31.53
N ALA A 425 13.13 -20.41 -31.12
CA ALA A 425 13.80 -21.70 -31.05
C ALA A 425 14.71 -21.75 -29.81
N VAL A 426 15.25 -22.93 -29.50
CA VAL A 426 16.22 -23.13 -28.40
C VAL A 426 17.52 -23.63 -28.99
N VAL A 427 18.61 -23.01 -28.58
CA VAL A 427 19.97 -23.43 -28.95
C VAL A 427 20.75 -23.80 -27.68
N SER A 428 21.75 -24.66 -27.83
CA SER A 428 22.57 -25.12 -26.71
C SER A 428 24.04 -25.24 -27.11
N GLY A 429 24.94 -25.49 -26.15
CA GLY A 429 26.34 -25.76 -26.46
C GLY A 429 26.56 -26.98 -27.38
N ARG A 430 25.57 -27.88 -27.50
CA ARG A 430 25.60 -29.03 -28.44
C ARG A 430 24.96 -28.73 -29.79
N GLU A 431 23.97 -27.85 -29.81
CA GLU A 431 23.19 -27.45 -30.98
C GLU A 431 23.33 -25.95 -31.17
N ARG A 432 24.45 -25.55 -31.78
CA ARG A 432 24.89 -24.14 -31.90
C ARG A 432 24.47 -23.48 -33.21
N GLN A 433 23.95 -24.26 -34.16
CA GLN A 433 23.60 -23.77 -35.49
C GLN A 433 22.47 -22.75 -35.40
N PHE A 434 22.50 -21.75 -36.29
CA PHE A 434 21.40 -20.80 -36.42
C PHE A 434 20.14 -21.56 -36.87
N PRO A 435 19.00 -21.43 -36.16
CA PRO A 435 17.77 -22.14 -36.51
C PRO A 435 17.22 -21.70 -37.87
N GLU A 436 17.05 -22.64 -38.80
CA GLU A 436 16.66 -22.37 -40.20
C GLU A 436 15.28 -21.71 -40.34
N GLU A 437 14.40 -21.90 -39.37
CA GLU A 437 13.05 -21.36 -39.32
C GLU A 437 12.96 -19.89 -38.90
N LEU A 438 14.05 -19.32 -38.36
CA LEU A 438 14.11 -17.95 -37.87
C LEU A 438 14.78 -17.01 -38.87
N LYS A 439 14.51 -15.71 -38.72
CA LYS A 439 15.12 -14.64 -39.52
C LYS A 439 15.80 -13.60 -38.66
N LEU A 440 16.95 -13.13 -39.11
CA LEU A 440 17.62 -11.97 -38.52
C LEU A 440 16.81 -10.68 -38.74
N PRO A 441 16.85 -9.71 -37.79
CA PRO A 441 17.55 -9.80 -36.51
C PRO A 441 16.85 -10.72 -35.50
N VAL A 442 17.62 -11.36 -34.62
CA VAL A 442 17.11 -12.19 -33.51
C VAL A 442 17.55 -11.64 -32.15
N ILE A 443 16.82 -12.03 -31.10
CA ILE A 443 17.13 -11.73 -29.70
C ILE A 443 17.48 -13.04 -29.00
N LEU A 444 18.69 -13.12 -28.42
CA LEU A 444 19.11 -14.20 -27.54
C LEU A 444 18.74 -13.83 -26.11
N LYS A 445 18.17 -14.79 -25.37
CA LYS A 445 17.78 -14.62 -23.97
C LYS A 445 18.19 -15.82 -23.12
N ALA A 446 18.90 -15.57 -22.03
CA ALA A 446 19.07 -16.56 -20.97
C ALA A 446 17.70 -16.87 -20.32
N PRO A 447 17.28 -18.15 -20.20
CA PRO A 447 15.93 -18.50 -19.78
C PRO A 447 15.57 -18.00 -18.39
N MET A 448 16.50 -18.13 -17.43
CA MET A 448 16.25 -17.91 -15.98
C MET A 448 16.70 -16.54 -15.46
N GLU A 449 17.24 -15.67 -16.30
CA GLU A 449 17.71 -14.33 -15.90
C GLU A 449 16.62 -13.27 -16.06
N GLY A 450 16.69 -12.16 -15.32
CA GLY A 450 15.76 -11.04 -15.50
C GLY A 450 16.01 -10.30 -16.82
N SER A 451 15.07 -9.47 -17.31
CA SER A 451 15.20 -8.75 -18.60
C SER A 451 16.17 -7.54 -18.60
N THR A 452 17.23 -7.66 -17.81
CA THR A 452 18.37 -6.76 -17.63
C THR A 452 19.69 -7.48 -17.95
N ILE A 453 19.75 -8.79 -17.70
CA ILE A 453 20.94 -9.63 -17.88
C ILE A 453 20.60 -10.67 -18.97
N GLY A 454 21.51 -10.86 -19.92
CA GLY A 454 21.33 -11.89 -20.95
C GLY A 454 20.22 -11.57 -21.95
N ILE A 455 20.23 -10.36 -22.53
CA ILE A 455 19.40 -10.00 -23.69
C ILE A 455 20.32 -9.37 -24.74
N VAL A 456 20.59 -10.11 -25.82
CA VAL A 456 21.49 -9.69 -26.89
C VAL A 456 20.75 -9.69 -28.22
N LYS A 457 20.80 -8.57 -28.94
CA LYS A 457 20.31 -8.48 -30.32
C LYS A 457 21.42 -8.84 -31.28
N VAL A 458 21.14 -9.77 -32.17
CA VAL A 458 22.04 -10.22 -33.26
C VAL A 458 21.42 -9.75 -34.56
N GLU A 459 22.11 -8.84 -35.25
CA GLU A 459 21.63 -8.26 -36.51
C GLU A 459 22.19 -8.97 -37.73
N THR A 460 23.36 -9.59 -37.60
CA THR A 460 24.07 -10.25 -38.70
C THR A 460 24.55 -11.64 -38.31
N GLU A 461 24.71 -12.54 -39.29
CA GLU A 461 25.24 -13.89 -39.06
C GLU A 461 26.65 -13.87 -38.45
N ALA A 462 27.45 -12.85 -38.76
CA ALA A 462 28.81 -12.70 -38.24
C ALA A 462 28.86 -12.46 -36.71
N GLU A 463 27.77 -11.95 -36.13
CA GLU A 463 27.65 -11.70 -34.68
C GLU A 463 27.23 -12.95 -33.90
N TRP A 464 26.67 -13.96 -34.58
CA TRP A 464 26.00 -15.12 -33.98
C TRP A 464 26.88 -15.89 -33.00
N GLU A 465 28.02 -16.39 -33.45
CA GLU A 465 28.88 -17.27 -32.63
C GLU A 465 29.37 -16.57 -31.37
N LYS A 466 29.73 -15.29 -31.48
CA LYS A 466 30.18 -14.49 -30.33
C LYS A 466 29.04 -14.26 -29.34
N ALA A 467 27.87 -13.84 -29.83
CA ALA A 467 26.70 -13.60 -28.98
C ALA A 467 26.27 -14.89 -28.26
N LEU A 468 26.29 -16.01 -28.96
CA LEU A 468 25.95 -17.31 -28.40
C LEU A 468 26.99 -17.76 -27.34
N ASP A 469 28.29 -17.58 -27.59
CA ASP A 469 29.33 -17.90 -26.61
C ASP A 469 29.20 -17.05 -25.33
N ASP A 470 28.82 -15.78 -25.46
CA ASP A 470 28.62 -14.90 -24.30
C ASP A 470 27.40 -15.32 -23.47
N GLU A 471 26.28 -15.64 -24.13
CA GLU A 471 25.03 -16.07 -23.47
C GLU A 471 25.12 -17.48 -22.87
N LEU A 472 25.81 -18.43 -23.53
CA LEU A 472 26.00 -19.79 -23.01
C LEU A 472 26.85 -19.84 -21.72
N ARG A 473 27.54 -18.75 -21.36
CA ARG A 473 28.19 -18.64 -20.03
C ARG A 473 27.18 -18.41 -18.91
N LEU A 474 25.98 -17.92 -19.23
CA LEU A 474 24.91 -17.63 -18.28
C LEU A 474 23.97 -18.83 -18.11
N ALA A 475 23.67 -19.55 -19.21
CA ALA A 475 22.74 -20.68 -19.18
C ALA A 475 23.12 -21.77 -20.20
N PRO A 476 22.80 -23.05 -19.93
CA PRO A 476 23.13 -24.17 -20.83
C PRO A 476 22.28 -24.22 -22.10
N GLU A 477 21.09 -23.61 -22.06
CA GLU A 477 20.15 -23.47 -23.17
C GLU A 477 19.78 -22.00 -23.30
N ILE A 478 19.73 -21.49 -24.53
CA ILE A 478 19.43 -20.09 -24.84
C ILE A 478 18.18 -20.03 -25.70
N LEU A 479 17.25 -19.16 -25.30
CA LEU A 479 16.07 -18.84 -26.10
C LEU A 479 16.44 -17.85 -27.19
N VAL A 480 16.07 -18.17 -28.43
CA VAL A 480 16.31 -17.31 -29.60
C VAL A 480 14.95 -16.91 -30.16
N GLU A 481 14.70 -15.61 -30.30
CA GLU A 481 13.44 -15.08 -30.81
C GLU A 481 13.67 -14.17 -32.01
N GLU A 482 12.81 -14.23 -33.02
CA GLU A 482 12.80 -13.18 -34.06
C GLU A 482 12.53 -11.81 -33.40
N TYR A 483 13.27 -10.79 -33.82
CA TYR A 483 13.07 -9.44 -33.32
C TYR A 483 11.76 -8.85 -33.86
N VAL A 484 10.80 -8.62 -32.97
CA VAL A 484 9.57 -7.91 -33.29
C VAL A 484 9.80 -6.41 -33.10
N ARG A 485 9.66 -5.64 -34.18
CA ARG A 485 9.65 -4.17 -34.11
C ARG A 485 8.22 -3.69 -33.87
N GLY A 486 8.03 -2.82 -32.88
CA GLY A 486 6.69 -2.35 -32.56
C GLY A 486 6.62 -1.39 -31.38
N ILE A 487 5.39 -1.18 -30.90
CA ILE A 487 5.09 -0.37 -29.71
C ILE A 487 5.12 -1.29 -28.49
N GLU A 488 5.95 -0.97 -27.51
CA GLU A 488 6.04 -1.74 -26.27
C GLU A 488 4.92 -1.34 -25.31
N ILE A 489 4.18 -2.33 -24.83
CA ILE A 489 3.14 -2.14 -23.83
C ILE A 489 3.28 -3.17 -22.71
N THR A 490 2.77 -2.82 -21.53
CA THR A 490 2.58 -3.76 -20.44
C THR A 490 1.15 -3.75 -19.95
N VAL A 491 0.64 -4.91 -19.56
CA VAL A 491 -0.71 -5.10 -19.03
C VAL A 491 -0.61 -5.58 -17.57
N PRO A 492 -0.89 -4.70 -16.60
CA PRO A 492 -0.92 -5.09 -15.19
C PRO A 492 -2.21 -5.82 -14.81
N ILE A 493 -2.09 -6.77 -13.89
CA ILE A 493 -3.19 -7.54 -13.32
C ILE A 493 -3.05 -7.50 -11.81
N VAL A 494 -4.10 -7.10 -11.11
CA VAL A 494 -4.15 -7.05 -9.64
C VAL A 494 -5.43 -7.73 -9.15
N ASN A 495 -5.30 -8.73 -8.28
CA ASN A 495 -6.37 -9.58 -7.77
C ASN A 495 -7.29 -10.12 -8.88
N GLY A 496 -6.69 -10.56 -9.99
CA GLY A 496 -7.38 -11.08 -11.17
C GLY A 496 -8.06 -10.02 -12.04
N ARG A 497 -8.04 -8.74 -11.64
CA ARG A 497 -8.56 -7.62 -12.43
C ARG A 497 -7.47 -7.08 -13.35
N ILE A 498 -7.75 -7.08 -14.65
CA ILE A 498 -6.92 -6.38 -15.64
C ILE A 498 -7.03 -4.87 -15.40
N LEU A 499 -5.89 -4.20 -15.33
CA LEU A 499 -5.78 -2.75 -15.22
C LEU A 499 -5.44 -2.13 -16.60
N PRO A 500 -5.60 -0.81 -16.78
CA PRO A 500 -5.24 -0.15 -18.02
C PRO A 500 -3.80 -0.47 -18.43
N ALA A 501 -3.65 -0.87 -19.69
CA ALA A 501 -2.33 -1.08 -20.28
C ALA A 501 -1.51 0.22 -20.24
N ILE A 502 -0.19 0.06 -20.17
CA ILE A 502 0.76 1.15 -20.15
C ILE A 502 1.64 1.02 -21.38
N GLU A 503 1.73 2.09 -22.15
CA GLU A 503 2.69 2.22 -23.25
C GLU A 503 4.04 2.66 -22.69
N ILE A 504 5.10 1.99 -23.12
CA ILE A 504 6.48 2.25 -22.72
C ILE A 504 7.22 2.78 -23.94
N LYS A 505 7.71 4.01 -23.84
CA LYS A 505 8.46 4.65 -24.94
C LYS A 505 9.87 4.97 -24.46
N SER A 506 10.79 4.07 -24.79
CA SER A 506 12.22 4.27 -24.58
C SER A 506 12.80 5.24 -25.63
N PRO A 507 13.65 6.22 -25.24
CA PRO A 507 14.23 7.18 -26.19
C PRO A 507 15.05 6.54 -27.32
N HIS A 508 15.54 5.31 -27.13
CA HIS A 508 16.38 4.59 -28.10
C HIS A 508 15.74 3.32 -28.69
N GLY A 509 14.43 3.11 -28.47
CA GLY A 509 13.68 2.00 -29.09
C GLY A 509 13.97 0.58 -28.54
N PHE A 510 14.82 0.45 -27.52
CA PHE A 510 15.06 -0.78 -26.78
C PHE A 510 14.95 -0.51 -25.27
N TYR A 511 14.18 -1.32 -24.53
CA TYR A 511 13.90 -1.12 -23.11
C TYR A 511 14.80 -2.00 -22.22
N ASN A 512 16.06 -1.59 -22.10
CA ASN A 512 17.08 -2.25 -21.27
C ASN A 512 17.20 -1.62 -19.86
N TYR A 513 18.12 -2.14 -19.03
CA TYR A 513 18.33 -1.66 -17.65
C TYR A 513 18.64 -0.17 -17.54
N ASP A 514 19.47 0.36 -18.45
CA ASP A 514 19.78 1.79 -18.47
C ASP A 514 18.51 2.63 -18.73
N ALA A 515 17.62 2.18 -19.63
CA ALA A 515 16.32 2.81 -19.89
C ALA A 515 15.30 2.65 -18.75
N LYS A 516 15.41 1.59 -17.95
CA LYS A 516 14.55 1.31 -16.79
C LYS A 516 14.96 2.09 -15.54
N TYR A 517 16.26 2.31 -15.31
CA TYR A 517 16.76 2.76 -13.99
C TYR A 517 17.87 3.82 -14.00
N VAL A 518 18.67 3.95 -15.07
CA VAL A 518 19.91 4.75 -15.03
C VAL A 518 19.76 6.09 -15.77
N TYR A 519 18.87 6.19 -16.75
CA TYR A 519 18.49 7.43 -17.47
C TYR A 519 19.68 8.25 -18.01
N LYS A 520 20.78 7.60 -18.37
CA LYS A 520 22.01 8.27 -18.86
C LYS A 520 21.76 9.12 -20.11
N ASP A 521 20.83 8.71 -20.98
CA ASP A 521 20.61 9.29 -22.31
C ASP A 521 19.12 9.61 -22.60
N GLY A 522 18.42 10.19 -21.62
CA GLY A 522 17.01 10.60 -21.72
C GLY A 522 16.04 9.77 -20.88
N HIS A 523 14.83 10.30 -20.64
CA HIS A 523 13.82 9.64 -19.79
C HIS A 523 12.89 8.75 -20.62
N THR A 524 12.67 7.51 -20.19
CA THR A 524 11.58 6.67 -20.71
C THR A 524 10.24 7.30 -20.36
N GLU A 525 9.39 7.50 -21.37
CA GLU A 525 8.03 8.00 -21.21
C GLU A 525 7.05 6.84 -21.00
N TYR A 526 6.06 7.04 -20.13
CA TYR A 526 5.04 6.04 -19.84
C TYR A 526 3.66 6.66 -20.01
N PHE A 527 2.85 6.11 -20.93
CA PHE A 527 1.49 6.59 -21.17
C PHE A 527 0.49 5.57 -20.61
N CYS A 528 -0.35 6.02 -19.67
CA CYS A 528 -1.38 5.18 -19.05
C CYS A 528 -2.70 5.97 -18.99
N PRO A 529 -3.76 5.53 -19.68
CA PRO A 529 -3.79 4.39 -20.60
C PRO A 529 -2.89 4.60 -21.83
N VAL A 530 -2.64 3.53 -22.58
CA VAL A 530 -2.00 3.57 -23.92
C VAL A 530 -2.69 4.61 -24.80
N VAL A 531 -1.90 5.38 -25.57
CA VAL A 531 -2.43 6.48 -26.41
C VAL A 531 -2.22 6.24 -27.90
N SER A 532 -1.22 5.45 -28.29
CA SER A 532 -0.86 5.24 -29.70
C SER A 532 -1.53 4.04 -30.37
N LEU A 533 -2.24 3.21 -29.61
CA LEU A 533 -2.87 1.98 -30.11
C LEU A 533 -4.40 2.05 -30.07
N SER A 534 -5.04 1.31 -30.97
CA SER A 534 -6.50 1.19 -30.98
C SER A 534 -7.02 0.41 -29.76
N GLY A 535 -8.27 0.69 -29.36
CA GLY A 535 -8.91 -0.02 -28.25
C GLY A 535 -9.06 -1.53 -28.49
N GLU A 536 -9.15 -1.97 -29.76
CA GLU A 536 -9.23 -3.39 -30.10
C GLU A 536 -7.91 -4.11 -29.82
N VAL A 537 -6.77 -3.51 -30.17
CA VAL A 537 -5.43 -4.06 -29.92
C VAL A 537 -5.17 -4.19 -28.42
N VAL A 538 -5.47 -3.13 -27.66
CA VAL A 538 -5.32 -3.13 -26.20
C VAL A 538 -6.22 -4.18 -25.54
N ARG A 539 -7.45 -4.38 -26.05
CA ARG A 539 -8.34 -5.45 -25.59
C ARG A 539 -7.76 -6.83 -25.86
N LYS A 540 -7.22 -7.10 -27.06
CA LYS A 540 -6.57 -8.38 -27.38
C LYS A 540 -5.38 -8.65 -26.46
N ALA A 541 -4.51 -7.66 -26.25
CA ALA A 541 -3.39 -7.79 -25.30
C ALA A 541 -3.89 -8.11 -23.87
N SER A 542 -4.97 -7.46 -23.45
CA SER A 542 -5.61 -7.72 -22.15
C SER A 542 -6.15 -9.15 -22.01
N GLU A 543 -6.76 -9.69 -23.06
CA GLU A 543 -7.25 -11.08 -23.12
C GLU A 543 -6.10 -12.08 -23.04
N TYR A 544 -5.02 -11.84 -23.80
CA TYR A 544 -3.83 -12.69 -23.73
C TYR A 544 -3.15 -12.64 -22.36
N ALA A 545 -3.04 -11.45 -21.75
CA ALA A 545 -2.50 -11.31 -20.41
C ALA A 545 -3.34 -12.09 -19.37
N GLN A 546 -4.67 -12.06 -19.51
CA GLN A 546 -5.57 -12.85 -18.67
C GLN A 546 -5.40 -14.36 -18.87
N LEU A 547 -5.23 -14.82 -20.12
CA LEU A 547 -4.96 -16.22 -20.42
C LEU A 547 -3.65 -16.69 -19.80
N LEU A 548 -2.56 -15.90 -19.91
CA LEU A 548 -1.30 -16.22 -19.25
C LEU A 548 -1.47 -16.27 -17.72
N TYR A 549 -2.17 -15.29 -17.14
CA TYR A 549 -2.41 -15.24 -15.69
C TYR A 549 -3.09 -16.51 -15.17
N LEU A 550 -4.18 -16.92 -15.82
CA LEU A 550 -4.91 -18.13 -15.45
C LEU A 550 -4.10 -19.40 -15.76
N GLY A 551 -3.49 -19.44 -16.94
CA GLY A 551 -2.77 -20.60 -17.45
C GLY A 551 -1.49 -20.92 -16.69
N ALA A 552 -0.79 -19.91 -16.19
CA ALA A 552 0.37 -20.08 -15.33
C ALA A 552 0.00 -20.39 -13.86
N GLY A 553 -1.29 -20.31 -13.49
CA GLY A 553 -1.71 -20.42 -12.10
C GLY A 553 -1.28 -19.23 -11.24
N SER A 554 -1.09 -18.06 -11.86
CA SER A 554 -0.71 -16.83 -11.20
C SER A 554 -1.81 -16.34 -10.26
N ARG A 555 -1.43 -15.62 -9.21
CA ARG A 555 -2.37 -15.01 -8.26
C ARG A 555 -1.88 -13.64 -7.78
N ASP A 556 -2.84 -12.85 -7.31
CA ASP A 556 -2.70 -11.53 -6.69
C ASP A 556 -2.11 -10.43 -7.58
N ILE A 557 -0.93 -10.62 -8.17
CA ILE A 557 -0.28 -9.62 -9.01
C ILE A 557 0.49 -10.27 -10.16
N LEU A 558 0.35 -9.70 -11.35
CA LEU A 558 1.15 -10.06 -12.52
C LEU A 558 1.29 -8.83 -13.40
N ARG A 559 2.44 -8.67 -14.04
CA ARG A 559 2.65 -7.70 -15.12
C ARG A 559 3.03 -8.46 -16.38
N VAL A 560 2.34 -8.23 -17.49
CA VAL A 560 2.59 -8.98 -18.74
C VAL A 560 3.02 -8.02 -19.84
N ASP A 561 4.18 -8.30 -20.44
CA ASP A 561 4.84 -7.41 -21.38
C ASP A 561 4.62 -7.88 -22.82
N PHE A 562 4.42 -6.93 -23.74
CA PHE A 562 4.15 -7.17 -25.15
C PHE A 562 4.90 -6.18 -26.04
N ILE A 563 5.19 -6.61 -27.27
CA ILE A 563 5.46 -5.71 -28.39
C ILE A 563 4.29 -5.81 -29.37
N VAL A 564 3.67 -4.69 -29.69
CA VAL A 564 2.62 -4.62 -30.71
C VAL A 564 3.25 -4.33 -32.06
N GLY A 565 3.21 -5.32 -32.95
CA GLY A 565 3.79 -5.24 -34.29
C GLY A 565 3.03 -4.25 -35.19
N ALA A 566 3.62 -3.94 -36.35
CA ALA A 566 2.97 -3.11 -37.38
C ALA A 566 1.72 -3.76 -38.02
N ASP A 567 1.51 -5.03 -37.74
CA ASP A 567 0.32 -5.83 -38.09
C ASP A 567 -0.79 -5.75 -37.02
N ASP A 568 -0.64 -4.87 -36.03
CA ASP A 568 -1.55 -4.69 -34.89
C ASP A 568 -1.69 -5.95 -34.01
N ILE A 569 -0.75 -6.90 -34.10
CA ILE A 569 -0.72 -8.10 -33.26
C ILE A 569 0.12 -7.81 -31.99
N PRO A 570 -0.46 -7.98 -30.78
CA PRO A 570 0.31 -7.90 -29.54
C PRO A 570 1.06 -9.22 -29.30
N TYR A 571 2.36 -9.23 -29.58
CA TYR A 571 3.26 -10.35 -29.34
C TYR A 571 3.73 -10.33 -27.88
N MET A 572 3.35 -11.34 -27.11
CA MET A 572 3.72 -11.47 -25.70
C MET A 572 5.20 -11.79 -25.54
N LEU A 573 5.86 -11.07 -24.63
CA LEU A 573 7.27 -11.26 -24.28
C LEU A 573 7.39 -12.19 -23.08
N GLU A 574 6.88 -11.76 -21.93
CA GLU A 574 7.03 -12.45 -20.65
C GLU A 574 5.99 -11.95 -19.63
N GLY A 575 5.82 -12.72 -18.55
CA GLY A 575 5.04 -12.30 -17.38
C GLY A 575 5.95 -12.17 -16.16
N ASN A 576 5.83 -11.08 -15.41
CA ASN A 576 6.55 -10.84 -14.18
C ASN A 576 5.60 -11.00 -12.98
N SER A 577 5.88 -12.00 -12.14
CA SER A 577 5.06 -12.39 -10.98
C SER A 577 5.30 -11.58 -9.70
N LEU A 578 6.36 -10.76 -9.67
CA LEU A 578 6.73 -9.87 -8.57
C LEU A 578 7.20 -8.51 -9.12
N PRO A 579 6.32 -7.77 -9.81
CA PRO A 579 6.71 -6.51 -10.42
C PRO A 579 7.07 -5.47 -9.35
N GLY A 580 7.95 -4.52 -9.73
CA GLY A 580 8.32 -3.39 -8.88
C GLY A 580 7.11 -2.67 -8.29
N CYS A 581 7.19 -2.35 -7.00
CA CYS A 581 6.10 -1.78 -6.21
C CYS A 581 6.53 -0.47 -5.53
N THR A 582 7.08 0.48 -6.29
CA THR A 582 7.25 1.88 -5.86
C THR A 582 6.09 2.75 -6.36
N ALA A 583 5.88 3.95 -5.78
CA ALA A 583 4.85 4.88 -6.24
C ALA A 583 4.98 5.29 -7.73
N THR A 584 6.17 5.14 -8.31
CA THR A 584 6.47 5.43 -9.73
C THR A 584 6.44 4.20 -10.62
N SER A 585 6.32 2.99 -10.04
CA SER A 585 6.27 1.72 -10.78
C SER A 585 4.99 1.57 -11.60
N LEU A 586 5.02 0.66 -12.58
CA LEU A 586 3.98 0.51 -13.59
C LEU A 586 2.65 0.02 -13.01
N VAL A 587 2.65 -0.98 -12.13
CA VAL A 587 1.40 -1.50 -11.54
C VAL A 587 0.70 -0.46 -10.66
N PRO A 588 1.41 0.27 -9.76
CA PRO A 588 0.81 1.40 -9.04
C PRO A 588 0.31 2.53 -9.95
N LYS A 589 1.00 2.83 -11.05
CA LYS A 589 0.57 3.84 -12.04
C LYS A 589 -0.78 3.46 -12.67
N ALA A 590 -0.93 2.22 -13.15
CA ALA A 590 -2.20 1.73 -13.71
C ALA A 590 -3.32 1.68 -12.65
N SER A 591 -2.98 1.33 -11.41
CA SER A 591 -3.91 1.35 -10.29
C SER A 591 -4.45 2.76 -10.03
N LYS A 592 -3.56 3.76 -10.01
CA LYS A 592 -3.94 5.17 -9.83
C LYS A 592 -4.89 5.67 -10.91
N VAL A 593 -4.63 5.35 -12.18
CA VAL A 593 -5.53 5.66 -13.31
C VAL A 593 -6.89 5.00 -13.14
N SER A 594 -6.93 3.82 -12.52
CA SER A 594 -8.16 3.10 -12.17
C SER A 594 -8.87 3.60 -10.90
N GLY A 595 -8.42 4.72 -10.31
CA GLY A 595 -8.97 5.25 -9.07
C GLY A 595 -8.58 4.45 -7.81
N ILE A 596 -7.55 3.60 -7.89
CA ILE A 596 -7.07 2.77 -6.78
C ILE A 596 -5.77 3.39 -6.27
N SER A 597 -5.75 3.81 -5.00
CA SER A 597 -4.53 4.28 -4.35
C SER A 597 -3.52 3.16 -4.15
N PHE A 598 -2.26 3.52 -3.90
CA PHE A 598 -1.22 2.54 -3.62
C PHE A 598 -1.50 1.78 -2.31
N GLU A 599 -2.01 2.47 -1.29
CA GLU A 599 -2.45 1.89 -0.01
C GLU A 599 -3.59 0.88 -0.19
N ARG A 600 -4.58 1.21 -1.04
CA ARG A 600 -5.70 0.30 -1.35
C ARG A 600 -5.24 -0.92 -2.14
N MET A 601 -4.29 -0.73 -3.06
CA MET A 601 -3.71 -1.83 -3.83
C MET A 601 -2.95 -2.80 -2.92
N THR A 602 -2.02 -2.30 -2.10
CA THR A 602 -1.18 -3.14 -1.21
C THR A 602 -2.01 -3.83 -0.12
N SER A 603 -2.93 -3.12 0.54
CA SER A 603 -3.84 -3.74 1.51
C SER A 603 -4.78 -4.77 0.88
N GLY A 604 -5.29 -4.50 -0.34
CA GLY A 604 -6.10 -5.45 -1.09
C GLY A 604 -5.37 -6.75 -1.41
N LEU A 605 -4.07 -6.68 -1.69
CA LEU A 605 -3.21 -7.85 -1.90
C LEU A 605 -3.01 -8.65 -0.60
N VAL A 606 -2.80 -7.97 0.53
CA VAL A 606 -2.73 -8.62 1.86
C VAL A 606 -4.02 -9.38 2.15
N TYR A 607 -5.20 -8.75 1.95
CA TYR A 607 -6.47 -9.43 2.18
C TYR A 607 -6.73 -10.59 1.20
N ALA A 608 -6.27 -10.50 -0.04
CA ALA A 608 -6.33 -11.62 -0.99
C ALA A 608 -5.52 -12.82 -0.48
N ALA A 609 -4.34 -12.56 0.10
CA ALA A 609 -3.55 -13.60 0.77
C ALA A 609 -4.23 -14.17 2.02
N MET A 610 -4.79 -13.32 2.89
CA MET A 610 -5.49 -13.75 4.11
C MET A 610 -6.69 -14.66 3.83
N LYS A 611 -7.43 -14.40 2.75
CA LYS A 611 -8.60 -15.19 2.34
C LYS A 611 -8.25 -16.59 1.86
N ARG A 612 -6.99 -16.85 1.51
CA ARG A 612 -6.57 -18.18 1.06
C ARG A 612 -6.60 -19.18 2.22
N PRO A 613 -7.19 -20.37 2.03
CA PRO A 613 -7.17 -21.41 3.03
C PRO A 613 -5.74 -21.89 3.21
N LEU A 614 -5.32 -22.04 4.46
CA LEU A 614 -4.10 -22.75 4.77
C LEU A 614 -4.30 -24.23 4.44
N VAL A 615 -3.35 -24.82 3.72
CA VAL A 615 -3.39 -26.26 3.45
C VAL A 615 -3.19 -26.93 4.80
N ARG A 616 -4.21 -27.65 5.28
CA ARG A 616 -4.04 -28.52 6.45
C ARG A 616 -3.03 -29.59 6.05
N SER A 617 -1.78 -29.45 6.49
CA SER A 617 -0.90 -30.60 6.56
C SER A 617 -1.58 -31.60 7.49
N GLY A 618 -2.01 -32.73 6.93
CA GLY A 618 -2.38 -33.86 7.78
C GLY A 618 -1.17 -34.18 8.64
N ALA A 619 -1.33 -34.15 9.95
CA ALA A 619 -0.34 -34.62 10.90
C ALA A 619 -0.11 -36.13 10.66
N GLY A 620 0.78 -36.46 9.74
CA GLY A 620 1.59 -37.67 9.77
C GLY A 620 2.92 -37.34 10.43
N PRO A 621 3.51 -38.24 11.23
CA PRO A 621 4.75 -37.95 11.95
C PRO A 621 5.85 -37.57 10.96
N ALA A 622 6.63 -36.55 11.34
CA ALA A 622 7.79 -36.08 10.60
C ALA A 622 8.68 -37.27 10.22
N ALA A 623 8.81 -37.53 8.92
CA ALA A 623 9.80 -38.47 8.43
C ALA A 623 11.18 -37.82 8.58
N GLU A 624 12.10 -38.50 9.28
CA GLU A 624 13.52 -38.18 9.32
C GLU A 624 14.10 -37.96 7.92
N PRO A 625 15.18 -37.16 7.78
CA PRO A 625 15.77 -36.84 6.48
C PRO A 625 16.25 -38.12 5.79
N ALA A 626 15.46 -38.59 4.83
CA ALA A 626 15.74 -39.82 4.11
C ALA A 626 16.90 -39.61 3.15
N THR A 627 17.98 -40.36 3.38
CA THR A 627 18.96 -40.72 2.35
C THR A 627 18.23 -41.27 1.14
N LEU A 628 18.53 -40.73 -0.05
CA LEU A 628 17.91 -41.11 -1.33
C LEU A 628 17.86 -42.65 -1.51
N PRO A 629 16.68 -43.29 -1.42
CA PRO A 629 16.57 -44.72 -1.69
C PRO A 629 16.25 -44.93 -3.17
N ALA A 630 16.88 -45.92 -3.77
CA ALA A 630 16.59 -46.39 -5.11
C ALA A 630 15.08 -46.63 -5.32
N LEU A 631 14.55 -46.11 -6.43
CA LEU A 631 13.17 -46.22 -6.86
C LEU A 631 12.67 -47.68 -6.75
N ARG A 632 11.73 -47.93 -5.84
CA ARG A 632 10.89 -49.13 -5.84
C ARG A 632 9.50 -48.77 -6.38
N PRO A 633 8.86 -49.69 -7.14
CA PRO A 633 7.57 -49.43 -7.77
C PRO A 633 6.46 -49.20 -6.74
N SER A 634 5.56 -48.30 -7.11
CA SER A 634 4.42 -47.82 -6.34
C SER A 634 3.48 -48.96 -5.89
N ARG A 635 3.04 -48.93 -4.63
CA ARG A 635 1.93 -49.76 -4.16
C ARG A 635 0.60 -49.26 -4.76
N PRO A 636 -0.35 -50.14 -5.10
CA PRO A 636 -1.61 -49.74 -5.70
C PRO A 636 -2.49 -48.96 -4.71
N GLY A 637 -3.06 -47.85 -5.17
CA GLY A 637 -4.08 -47.10 -4.44
C GLY A 637 -5.33 -47.95 -4.17
N ALA A 638 -6.00 -47.69 -3.05
CA ALA A 638 -7.21 -48.41 -2.63
C ALA A 638 -8.26 -48.40 -3.75
N VAL A 639 -8.74 -49.59 -4.11
CA VAL A 639 -9.75 -49.77 -5.16
C VAL A 639 -11.10 -49.23 -4.66
N PRO A 640 -11.75 -48.30 -5.39
CA PRO A 640 -13.05 -47.76 -4.98
C PRO A 640 -14.12 -48.85 -4.87
N ASN A 641 -14.98 -48.76 -3.85
CA ASN A 641 -15.98 -49.77 -3.52
C ASN A 641 -16.89 -50.06 -4.75
N PRO A 642 -16.87 -51.30 -5.30
CA PRO A 642 -17.59 -51.63 -6.53
C PRO A 642 -19.11 -51.66 -6.36
N ALA A 643 -19.63 -51.74 -5.14
CA ALA A 643 -21.06 -51.58 -4.87
C ALA A 643 -21.48 -50.11 -4.98
N LEU A 644 -20.68 -49.20 -4.42
CA LEU A 644 -20.93 -47.76 -4.50
C LEU A 644 -20.85 -47.24 -5.94
N LEU A 645 -19.85 -47.69 -6.71
CA LEU A 645 -19.74 -47.34 -8.13
C LEU A 645 -20.93 -47.86 -8.96
N ARG A 646 -21.46 -49.04 -8.64
CA ARG A 646 -22.67 -49.57 -9.30
C ARG A 646 -23.91 -48.73 -8.96
N LEU A 647 -24.06 -48.33 -7.71
CA LEU A 647 -25.17 -47.47 -7.27
C LEU A 647 -25.10 -46.09 -7.95
N CYS A 648 -23.94 -45.43 -7.96
CA CYS A 648 -23.77 -44.13 -8.61
C CYS A 648 -24.08 -44.20 -10.11
N ARG A 649 -23.63 -45.26 -10.81
CA ARG A 649 -23.96 -45.47 -12.23
C ARG A 649 -25.45 -45.68 -12.44
N TRP A 650 -26.12 -46.42 -11.56
CA TRP A 650 -27.55 -46.66 -11.65
C TRP A 650 -28.36 -45.39 -11.43
N MET A 651 -28.03 -44.58 -10.42
CA MET A 651 -28.65 -43.27 -10.18
C MET A 651 -28.44 -42.31 -11.36
N PHE A 652 -27.24 -42.29 -11.93
CA PHE A 652 -26.94 -41.46 -13.10
C PHE A 652 -27.77 -41.86 -14.33
N ARG A 653 -27.98 -43.16 -14.59
CA ARG A 653 -28.86 -43.64 -15.67
C ARG A 653 -30.30 -43.18 -15.49
N ILE A 654 -30.82 -43.27 -14.26
CA ILE A 654 -32.19 -42.83 -13.97
C ILE A 654 -32.33 -41.34 -14.22
N ALA A 655 -31.36 -40.53 -13.78
CA ALA A 655 -31.36 -39.10 -14.03
C ALA A 655 -31.37 -38.77 -15.53
N LEU A 656 -30.55 -39.45 -16.34
CA LEU A 656 -30.54 -39.27 -17.80
C LEU A 656 -31.89 -39.61 -18.46
N VAL A 657 -32.53 -40.71 -18.05
CA VAL A 657 -33.85 -41.11 -18.57
C VAL A 657 -34.93 -40.10 -18.16
N LEU A 658 -34.93 -39.67 -16.89
CA LEU A 658 -35.89 -38.68 -16.40
C LEU A 658 -35.75 -37.33 -17.09
N CYS A 659 -34.54 -36.93 -17.48
CA CYS A 659 -34.32 -35.72 -18.27
C CYS A 659 -34.68 -35.89 -19.76
N ALA A 660 -34.45 -37.08 -20.33
CA ALA A 660 -34.68 -37.33 -21.75
C ALA A 660 -36.17 -37.42 -22.12
N ILE A 661 -37.00 -38.04 -21.27
CA ILE A 661 -38.44 -38.24 -21.52
C ILE A 661 -39.19 -36.94 -21.83
N PRO A 662 -39.11 -35.87 -21.00
CA PRO A 662 -39.83 -34.62 -21.29
C PRO A 662 -39.29 -33.92 -22.55
N ILE A 663 -37.98 -33.99 -22.80
CA ILE A 663 -37.35 -33.41 -24.00
C ILE A 663 -37.86 -34.12 -25.27
N LEU A 664 -37.94 -35.45 -25.25
CA LEU A 664 -38.50 -36.23 -26.35
C LEU A 664 -39.98 -35.95 -26.54
N ALA A 665 -40.76 -35.90 -25.44
CA ALA A 665 -42.20 -35.63 -25.51
C ALA A 665 -42.49 -34.26 -26.14
N VAL A 666 -41.76 -33.21 -25.73
CA VAL A 666 -41.87 -31.86 -26.33
C VAL A 666 -41.42 -31.87 -27.78
N GLY A 667 -40.33 -32.57 -28.12
CA GLY A 667 -39.87 -32.71 -29.50
C GLY A 667 -40.89 -33.38 -30.42
N PHE A 668 -41.48 -34.50 -30.00
CA PHE A 668 -42.51 -35.19 -30.78
C PHE A 668 -43.81 -34.38 -30.90
N GLN A 669 -44.25 -33.72 -29.84
CA GLN A 669 -45.41 -32.82 -29.90
C GLN A 669 -45.15 -31.64 -30.86
N GLY A 670 -43.96 -31.04 -30.82
CA GLY A 670 -43.57 -29.98 -31.74
C GLY A 670 -43.50 -30.45 -33.20
N LEU A 671 -43.05 -31.68 -33.44
CA LEU A 671 -43.02 -32.28 -34.78
C LEU A 671 -44.44 -32.49 -35.34
N LEU A 672 -45.35 -33.03 -34.51
CA LEU A 672 -46.76 -33.23 -34.87
C LEU A 672 -47.50 -31.90 -35.10
N ALA A 673 -47.07 -30.82 -34.43
CA ALA A 673 -47.60 -29.48 -34.59
C ALA A 673 -46.96 -28.68 -35.75
N GLY A 674 -46.05 -29.28 -36.53
CA GLY A 674 -45.42 -28.63 -37.68
C GLY A 674 -44.38 -27.54 -37.32
N ILE A 675 -43.85 -27.55 -36.09
CA ILE A 675 -42.86 -26.55 -35.64
C ILE A 675 -41.49 -26.86 -36.26
N SER A 676 -41.00 -25.97 -37.13
CA SER A 676 -39.66 -26.05 -37.70
C SER A 676 -38.60 -26.02 -36.59
N GLY A 677 -37.75 -27.05 -36.51
CA GLY A 677 -36.71 -27.18 -35.49
C GLY A 677 -37.04 -28.10 -34.31
N ALA A 678 -38.27 -28.62 -34.19
CA ALA A 678 -38.65 -29.54 -33.12
C ALA A 678 -37.82 -30.85 -33.10
N TRP A 679 -37.31 -31.25 -34.27
CA TRP A 679 -36.41 -32.40 -34.42
C TRP A 679 -35.12 -32.29 -33.60
N VAL A 680 -34.63 -31.07 -33.31
CA VAL A 680 -33.43 -30.84 -32.49
C VAL A 680 -33.65 -31.32 -31.06
N MET A 681 -34.84 -31.13 -30.51
CA MET A 681 -35.17 -31.64 -29.17
C MET A 681 -35.23 -33.18 -29.16
N ILE A 682 -35.74 -33.79 -30.24
CA ILE A 682 -35.73 -35.25 -30.40
C ILE A 682 -34.30 -35.78 -30.41
N VAL A 683 -33.40 -35.15 -31.17
CA VAL A 683 -31.98 -35.53 -31.24
C VAL A 683 -31.30 -35.38 -29.88
N ASN A 684 -31.53 -34.28 -29.16
CA ASN A 684 -30.96 -34.06 -27.83
C ASN A 684 -31.48 -35.07 -26.80
N GLY A 685 -32.77 -35.41 -26.84
CA GLY A 685 -33.35 -36.42 -25.98
C GLY A 685 -32.78 -37.82 -26.25
N LEU A 686 -32.61 -38.20 -27.52
CA LEU A 686 -31.97 -39.46 -27.91
C LEU A 686 -30.48 -39.49 -27.51
N PHE A 687 -29.78 -38.36 -27.64
CA PHE A 687 -28.39 -38.25 -27.21
C PHE A 687 -28.22 -38.49 -25.71
N LEU A 688 -29.13 -37.96 -24.88
CA LEU A 688 -29.14 -38.21 -23.43
C LEU A 688 -29.37 -39.69 -23.09
N LEU A 689 -30.23 -40.40 -23.84
CA LEU A 689 -30.41 -41.85 -23.67
C LEU A 689 -29.19 -42.67 -24.11
N CYS A 690 -28.45 -42.18 -25.11
CA CYS A 690 -27.26 -42.84 -25.66
C CYS A 690 -25.95 -42.47 -24.93
N ALA A 691 -25.95 -41.44 -24.07
CA ALA A 691 -24.75 -40.90 -23.44
C ALA A 691 -23.92 -41.97 -22.71
N GLU A 692 -24.57 -42.92 -22.04
CA GLU A 692 -23.85 -44.00 -21.34
C GLU A 692 -23.19 -45.00 -22.31
N PHE A 693 -23.81 -45.26 -23.46
CA PHE A 693 -23.22 -46.12 -24.50
C PHE A 693 -21.98 -45.45 -25.09
N ILE A 694 -22.05 -44.13 -25.32
CA ILE A 694 -20.93 -43.31 -25.78
C ILE A 694 -19.78 -43.36 -24.76
N PHE A 695 -20.05 -43.16 -23.47
CA PHE A 695 -19.01 -43.28 -22.43
C PHE A 695 -18.41 -44.68 -22.33
N LYS A 696 -19.21 -45.75 -22.48
CA LYS A 696 -18.68 -47.12 -22.54
C LYS A 696 -17.81 -47.36 -23.77
N TRP A 697 -18.17 -46.77 -24.91
CA TRP A 697 -17.41 -46.88 -26.15
C TRP A 697 -16.06 -46.15 -26.05
N PHE A 698 -16.02 -44.94 -25.47
CA PHE A 698 -14.77 -44.23 -25.18
C PHE A 698 -13.87 -45.00 -24.20
N ASN A 699 -14.43 -45.59 -23.14
CA ASN A 699 -13.66 -46.44 -22.22
C ASN A 699 -13.12 -47.72 -22.89
N LEU A 700 -13.83 -48.25 -23.89
CA LEU A 700 -13.38 -49.39 -24.71
C LEU A 700 -12.25 -49.00 -25.66
N LEU A 701 -12.30 -47.79 -26.23
CA LEU A 701 -11.22 -47.25 -27.05
C LEU A 701 -9.96 -46.98 -26.22
N GLU A 702 -10.08 -46.37 -25.04
CA GLU A 702 -8.95 -46.13 -24.12
C GLU A 702 -8.26 -47.41 -23.64
N ARG A 703 -9.00 -48.52 -23.54
CA ARG A 703 -8.44 -49.84 -23.20
C ARG A 703 -7.77 -50.55 -24.37
N LYS A 704 -8.00 -50.09 -25.61
CA LYS A 704 -7.32 -50.61 -26.81
C LYS A 704 -6.09 -49.79 -27.20
N THR A 705 -5.95 -48.58 -26.65
CA THR A 705 -4.80 -47.68 -26.87
C THR A 705 -3.77 -47.67 -25.73
N LYS A 706 -4.03 -48.44 -24.66
CA LYS A 706 -3.06 -48.81 -23.61
C LYS A 706 -2.76 -50.29 -23.72
#